data_AF-A0AAN9KFQ0-F1
#
_entry.id   AF-A0AAN9KFQ0-F1
#
_cell.length_a   1.000
_cell.length_b   1.000
_cell.length_c   1.000
_cell.angle_alpha   90.00
_cell.angle_beta   90.00
_cell.angle_gamma   90.00
#
_symmetry.space_group_name_H-M   'P 1'
#
loop_
_entity.id
_entity.type
_entity.pdbx_description
1 polymer ?
#
loop_
_entity_poly.entity_id
_entity_poly.type
_entity_poly.pdbx_seq_one_letter_code
_entity_poly.pdbx_strand_id
1 'polypeptide(L)'
;MVERWPRSPSGSPRKTNALFKLKSRYKWHPRLILHSTHATMTNTTISRTIPTRFFFGVRNHFVANQLPHFRRYHRLTTTIHCRHKISHPSFSLKPFLSFSSSPSPKSGFVGWYLRKLETHPILIKSVTSSLIFAAADLTSQIITLFPSFSASYDVKRTFRMAIYGLLILGPSQHMWFNFLSKILPKRDVLSTLKKILMGQALFGPVINTVFFSYSGALQGENGPEIIARLKRDLLPTLLAGVLFWPICDFVTFKFTPVHLQPLLNSSCAYVWTIYLTYMANRPIRLSISRTYSLMKMWLPNKIVFLQSVLYFSLAATSFQRHNEYNFVVKEAHYTRLCSTKALLTVNGQFPGPIIRAYHGETVYVNVHNKGKFNITLHWHGVKQPRNPWSDGPEYITQCPIKPGEKFRQKVIFSIEEGTIWWHAHSDWARATVHGPIIVYPKEGTSYPFPTPDAEVPIVLGEWWKSEVKDVYDQFLETGGAPNNSDALTINGQPGDFYPCSNSETFKLNVDHGKTYLLRMVNAAMNLVLFFSVSKHNLTVVGVDSTYSKPVTRDYICISPGQTVDALLYANQEPNDYYMAARAYSSAVGVSFDNATATARVHYNENHAPISSPSFPYLPNYNDTKSAFDYYGSIRGLPETYPYEVPINITTHIVNTLSVNTLPCPEGETCLGPNGTRFASSMNNISFEAPSIDILEAYYYHIKGVYQKGFPKFPPFVFDFTAEYLPLVLEIPKKGTKVAVIKYGSTLEIVFQGTNLVAGIDHPIHIHGTSFYVVGYGFGNFDKHKDPLTYNLIDPPFMNTVLVPRLGWAALRYRAANPGVWFMHCHFDRHLSWGMETVFIVTNGEGSDEKLPPPPPDMPPC
;
A
#
# COMPACT_ATOMS: atom_id res chain seq x y z
N MET A 1 22.17 -81.09 -18.39
CA MET A 1 21.07 -81.98 -17.91
C MET A 1 19.96 -81.96 -18.94
N VAL A 2 19.37 -83.12 -19.14
CA VAL A 2 18.61 -83.64 -20.29
C VAL A 2 17.09 -83.36 -20.13
N GLU A 3 16.42 -82.96 -21.24
CA GLU A 3 14.99 -83.15 -21.64
C GLU A 3 13.84 -82.56 -20.78
N ARG A 4 12.61 -82.25 -21.25
CA ARG A 4 11.90 -82.08 -22.56
C ARG A 4 10.48 -81.45 -22.30
N TRP A 5 10.10 -80.35 -22.98
CA TRP A 5 8.94 -80.15 -23.92
C TRP A 5 7.47 -80.24 -23.40
N PRO A 6 6.42 -79.73 -24.13
CA PRO A 6 6.33 -78.61 -25.09
C PRO A 6 4.98 -77.82 -25.20
N ARG A 7 4.99 -76.63 -25.85
CA ARG A 7 4.23 -76.24 -27.09
C ARG A 7 3.94 -74.73 -27.20
N SER A 8 4.40 -74.18 -28.32
CA SER A 8 4.06 -72.90 -28.99
C SER A 8 2.77 -73.07 -29.85
N PRO A 9 2.35 -72.18 -30.79
CA PRO A 9 2.97 -70.95 -31.33
C PRO A 9 2.00 -69.76 -31.55
N SER A 10 2.46 -68.52 -31.74
CA SER A 10 2.90 -67.93 -33.01
C SER A 10 2.81 -66.40 -32.83
N GLY A 11 3.60 -65.51 -33.42
CA GLY A 11 4.71 -65.58 -34.35
C GLY A 11 5.22 -64.15 -34.52
N SER A 12 6.55 -63.98 -34.42
CA SER A 12 7.31 -62.76 -34.77
C SER A 12 7.23 -62.46 -36.28
N PRO A 13 7.79 -61.36 -36.83
CA PRO A 13 9.27 -61.23 -36.95
C PRO A 13 9.80 -59.82 -36.56
N ARG A 14 10.91 -59.75 -35.80
CA ARG A 14 12.34 -59.74 -36.23
C ARG A 14 12.77 -58.41 -36.85
N LYS A 15 13.65 -57.65 -36.17
CA LYS A 15 15.13 -57.81 -36.10
C LYS A 15 15.80 -57.49 -37.43
N THR A 16 16.73 -56.53 -37.43
CA THR A 16 18.20 -56.75 -37.37
C THR A 16 18.90 -55.38 -37.46
N ASN A 17 19.71 -55.00 -36.46
CA ASN A 17 21.18 -55.17 -36.35
C ASN A 17 21.94 -54.25 -37.33
N ALA A 18 22.69 -53.24 -36.89
CA ALA A 18 23.89 -53.23 -36.04
C ALA A 18 25.15 -53.02 -36.90
N LEU A 19 26.01 -52.08 -36.50
CA LEU A 19 27.48 -52.00 -36.68
C LEU A 19 27.90 -50.59 -36.21
N PHE A 20 28.55 -50.33 -35.06
CA PHE A 20 29.69 -50.90 -34.32
C PHE A 20 31.07 -50.63 -34.96
N LYS A 21 31.86 -49.76 -34.30
CA LYS A 21 33.31 -49.87 -33.95
C LYS A 21 34.01 -48.50 -34.01
N LEU A 22 34.48 -47.94 -32.89
CA LEU A 22 35.65 -48.28 -32.05
C LEU A 22 36.98 -47.72 -32.59
N LYS A 23 37.66 -46.92 -31.76
CA LYS A 23 38.91 -47.38 -31.11
C LYS A 23 39.35 -46.45 -29.97
N SER A 24 39.58 -47.08 -28.83
CA SER A 24 40.37 -46.59 -27.69
C SER A 24 41.85 -46.92 -27.87
N ARG A 25 42.71 -46.26 -27.07
CA ARG A 25 44.01 -46.70 -26.51
C ARG A 25 44.71 -45.43 -25.94
N TYR A 26 45.41 -45.37 -24.80
CA TYR A 26 46.29 -46.33 -24.12
C TYR A 26 46.41 -46.08 -22.60
N LYS A 27 46.84 -47.14 -21.88
CA LYS A 27 47.34 -47.23 -20.50
C LYS A 27 48.82 -46.80 -20.36
N TRP A 28 49.28 -46.40 -19.16
CA TRP A 28 50.12 -47.20 -18.22
C TRP A 28 50.93 -46.35 -17.19
N HIS A 29 50.84 -46.78 -15.92
CA HIS A 29 51.80 -46.85 -14.79
C HIS A 29 52.57 -45.66 -14.14
N PRO A 30 52.77 -45.72 -12.78
CA PRO A 30 53.59 -44.83 -11.93
C PRO A 30 54.88 -45.50 -11.37
N ARG A 31 55.79 -44.70 -10.75
CA ARG A 31 56.85 -44.97 -9.71
C ARG A 31 57.89 -43.82 -9.75
N LEU A 32 58.56 -43.29 -8.71
CA LEU A 32 58.67 -43.51 -7.24
C LEU A 32 59.61 -42.41 -6.61
N ILE A 33 59.52 -42.24 -5.27
CA ILE A 33 60.62 -41.96 -4.26
C ILE A 33 61.11 -40.49 -4.11
N LEU A 34 61.28 -39.84 -2.92
CA LEU A 34 61.33 -40.23 -1.47
C LEU A 34 61.06 -39.05 -0.49
N HIS A 35 60.64 -39.44 0.74
CA HIS A 35 60.82 -38.82 2.08
C HIS A 35 60.04 -37.54 2.49
N SER A 36 59.49 -37.38 3.72
CA SER A 36 59.53 -38.17 4.97
C SER A 36 58.38 -37.85 5.95
N THR A 37 57.85 -38.90 6.59
CA THR A 37 57.45 -39.06 8.02
C THR A 37 56.66 -38.02 8.83
N HIS A 38 55.47 -38.48 9.26
CA HIS A 38 54.80 -38.35 10.58
C HIS A 38 55.44 -37.55 11.73
N ALA A 39 54.60 -36.76 12.43
CA ALA A 39 54.43 -36.84 13.89
C ALA A 39 53.12 -36.18 14.38
N THR A 40 52.37 -36.96 15.16
CA THR A 40 51.26 -36.63 16.06
C THR A 40 51.76 -36.01 17.38
N MET A 41 50.99 -35.12 18.02
CA MET A 41 50.48 -35.24 19.41
C MET A 41 50.11 -33.88 20.07
N THR A 42 48.83 -33.79 20.42
CA THR A 42 48.18 -33.32 21.67
C THR A 42 48.93 -32.51 22.74
N ASN A 43 48.17 -31.54 23.29
CA ASN A 43 48.08 -31.06 24.69
C ASN A 43 49.36 -30.64 25.42
N THR A 44 49.43 -29.37 25.84
CA THR A 44 49.42 -29.04 27.28
C THR A 44 49.13 -27.56 27.55
N THR A 45 48.22 -27.37 28.52
CA THR A 45 47.95 -26.21 29.38
C THR A 45 49.17 -25.37 29.75
N ILE A 46 48.98 -24.04 29.90
CA ILE A 46 49.38 -23.28 31.09
C ILE A 46 48.58 -21.95 31.13
N SER A 47 47.97 -21.70 32.28
CA SER A 47 47.30 -20.44 32.66
C SER A 47 48.33 -19.37 33.03
N ARG A 48 48.04 -18.09 32.83
CA ARG A 48 48.14 -17.07 33.89
C ARG A 48 47.60 -15.69 33.50
N THR A 49 46.91 -15.15 34.48
CA THR A 49 46.28 -13.85 34.69
C THR A 49 47.27 -12.68 34.80
N ILE A 50 46.85 -11.51 34.26
CA ILE A 50 46.90 -10.10 34.74
C ILE A 50 48.26 -9.54 35.25
N PRO A 51 48.64 -8.32 34.83
CA PRO A 51 48.46 -7.18 35.74
C PRO A 51 47.82 -5.92 35.12
N THR A 52 46.99 -5.33 35.95
CA THR A 52 46.35 -4.00 35.93
C THR A 52 47.31 -2.83 36.18
N ARG A 53 46.83 -1.62 35.84
CA ARG A 53 47.05 -0.26 36.43
C ARG A 53 47.80 0.73 35.52
N PHE A 54 47.52 2.04 35.52
CA PHE A 54 46.40 2.92 35.88
C PHE A 54 46.85 4.35 35.44
N PHE A 55 45.89 5.17 34.97
CA PHE A 55 45.80 6.64 34.87
C PHE A 55 46.99 7.60 35.11
N PHE A 56 47.12 8.56 34.18
CA PHE A 56 47.05 10.03 34.36
C PHE A 56 46.55 10.61 33.01
N GLY A 57 45.57 11.52 32.87
CA GLY A 57 44.95 12.44 33.81
C GLY A 57 45.45 13.87 33.60
N VAL A 58 45.09 14.54 32.49
CA VAL A 58 45.08 16.01 32.42
C VAL A 58 43.82 16.48 31.71
N ARG A 59 42.98 17.14 32.50
CA ARG A 59 41.79 17.91 32.14
C ARG A 59 42.24 19.37 32.15
N ASN A 60 41.87 20.19 31.17
CA ASN A 60 41.56 21.58 31.45
C ASN A 60 40.74 22.28 30.36
N HIS A 61 39.93 23.20 30.89
CA HIS A 61 38.91 24.07 30.35
C HIS A 61 39.37 25.06 29.25
N PHE A 62 38.38 25.85 28.80
CA PHE A 62 38.41 27.14 28.07
C PHE A 62 37.94 27.01 26.60
N VAL A 63 37.05 27.83 26.06
CA VAL A 63 36.17 28.87 26.62
C VAL A 63 35.06 29.15 25.60
N ALA A 64 33.87 29.48 26.10
CA ALA A 64 32.80 30.05 25.30
C ALA A 64 33.19 31.47 24.88
N ASN A 65 33.22 31.75 23.58
CA ASN A 65 33.17 33.13 23.08
C ASN A 65 31.86 33.33 22.32
N GLN A 66 31.01 34.16 22.92
CA GLN A 66 29.91 34.81 22.25
C GLN A 66 30.41 36.00 21.41
N LEU A 67 29.52 36.42 20.51
CA LEU A 67 29.27 37.77 19.94
C LEU A 67 29.85 38.07 18.54
N PRO A 68 29.25 39.00 17.77
CA PRO A 68 28.05 39.80 18.06
C PRO A 68 26.95 39.77 16.99
N HIS A 69 25.72 39.97 17.49
CA HIS A 69 24.59 40.52 16.76
C HIS A 69 24.94 41.83 16.04
N PHE A 70 24.61 41.92 14.75
CA PHE A 70 24.35 43.20 14.09
C PHE A 70 22.84 43.35 13.84
N ARG A 71 22.23 44.26 14.60
CA ARG A 71 20.93 44.90 14.27
C ARG A 71 21.23 46.29 13.74
N ARG A 72 20.75 46.63 12.54
CA ARG A 72 20.33 48.00 12.21
C ARG A 72 19.27 48.04 11.11
N TYR A 73 18.08 48.45 11.54
CA TYR A 73 17.09 49.32 10.91
C TYR A 73 17.13 49.55 9.38
N HIS A 74 16.01 49.24 8.71
CA HIS A 74 15.19 50.28 8.08
C HIS A 74 13.70 49.89 8.10
N ARG A 75 12.90 50.74 8.76
CA ARG A 75 11.45 50.88 8.51
C ARG A 75 11.28 51.50 7.13
N LEU A 76 10.30 51.02 6.37
CA LEU A 76 9.39 51.86 5.60
C LEU A 76 8.04 51.15 5.51
N THR A 77 7.13 51.62 6.35
CA THR A 77 5.70 51.39 6.29
C THR A 77 5.12 52.16 5.12
N THR A 78 4.43 51.48 4.21
CA THR A 78 3.43 52.11 3.33
C THR A 78 2.09 51.41 3.54
N THR A 79 1.29 52.07 4.36
CA THR A 79 -0.14 51.87 4.51
C THR A 79 -0.82 52.29 3.21
N ILE A 80 -1.49 51.38 2.50
CA ILE A 80 -2.47 51.75 1.49
C ILE A 80 -3.84 51.25 1.95
N HIS A 81 -4.62 52.21 2.44
CA HIS A 81 -6.07 52.15 2.50
C HIS A 81 -6.63 52.10 1.08
N CYS A 82 -7.46 51.11 0.76
CA CYS A 82 -8.44 51.27 -0.30
C CYS A 82 -9.77 50.62 0.07
N ARG A 83 -10.79 51.49 0.06
CA ARG A 83 -12.19 51.25 0.41
C ARG A 83 -12.88 50.22 -0.47
N HIS A 84 -13.82 49.52 0.16
CA HIS A 84 -15.01 48.94 -0.44
C HIS A 84 -15.63 49.79 -1.55
N LYS A 85 -15.99 49.15 -2.67
CA LYS A 85 -17.19 49.48 -3.42
C LYS A 85 -17.90 48.21 -3.89
N ILE A 86 -19.15 48.15 -3.48
CA ILE A 86 -20.17 47.15 -3.81
C ILE A 86 -20.66 47.42 -5.23
N SER A 87 -20.79 46.38 -6.04
CA SER A 87 -21.70 46.37 -7.19
C SER A 87 -22.15 44.93 -7.49
N HIS A 88 -23.44 44.67 -7.24
CA HIS A 88 -24.19 43.59 -7.90
C HIS A 88 -24.32 43.90 -9.40
N PRO A 89 -24.49 42.88 -10.27
CA PRO A 89 -25.87 42.66 -10.73
C PRO A 89 -26.27 41.19 -11.01
N SER A 90 -27.57 40.97 -10.79
CA SER A 90 -28.53 40.15 -11.53
C SER A 90 -28.31 38.65 -11.76
N PHE A 91 -29.20 37.90 -11.09
CA PHE A 91 -29.70 36.57 -11.45
C PHE A 91 -30.15 36.44 -12.91
N SER A 92 -29.74 35.35 -13.56
CA SER A 92 -30.55 34.65 -14.57
C SER A 92 -30.36 33.15 -14.36
N LEU A 93 -31.46 32.46 -14.10
CA LEU A 93 -31.51 31.07 -13.66
C LEU A 93 -32.57 30.39 -14.53
N LYS A 94 -32.13 29.54 -15.46
CA LYS A 94 -32.97 28.59 -16.24
C LYS A 94 -32.09 27.44 -16.78
N PRO A 95 -32.66 26.25 -17.07
CA PRO A 95 -32.46 25.12 -16.17
C PRO A 95 -31.98 23.81 -16.87
N PHE A 96 -31.33 22.97 -16.06
CA PHE A 96 -31.41 21.50 -15.95
C PHE A 96 -31.38 20.54 -17.18
N LEU A 97 -30.58 19.48 -16.95
CA LEU A 97 -30.61 18.08 -17.44
C LEU A 97 -29.75 17.81 -18.70
N SER A 98 -28.84 16.82 -18.69
CA SER A 98 -29.03 15.47 -18.17
C SER A 98 -27.70 14.79 -17.78
N PHE A 99 -27.59 14.36 -16.52
CA PHE A 99 -26.67 13.29 -16.14
C PHE A 99 -27.45 11.97 -16.23
N SER A 100 -27.22 11.22 -17.30
CA SER A 100 -27.58 9.81 -17.35
C SER A 100 -26.64 9.05 -16.42
N SER A 101 -27.15 8.61 -15.28
CA SER A 101 -26.48 7.63 -14.41
C SER A 101 -27.28 6.34 -14.48
N SER A 102 -26.75 5.37 -15.22
CA SER A 102 -27.22 3.98 -15.13
C SER A 102 -26.60 3.34 -13.88
N PRO A 103 -27.40 2.78 -12.94
CA PRO A 103 -26.85 2.09 -11.78
C PRO A 103 -26.51 0.64 -12.14
N SER A 104 -25.23 0.26 -12.10
CA SER A 104 -24.81 -1.15 -12.19
C SER A 104 -24.93 -1.84 -10.81
N PRO A 105 -25.17 -3.17 -10.77
CA PRO A 105 -25.81 -3.81 -9.63
C PRO A 105 -24.84 -4.21 -8.50
N LYS A 106 -25.06 -3.65 -7.30
CA LYS A 106 -24.47 -4.12 -6.03
C LYS A 106 -24.72 -5.62 -5.80
N SER A 107 -23.74 -6.51 -5.91
CA SER A 107 -23.94 -7.94 -5.63
C SER A 107 -23.87 -8.22 -4.12
N GLY A 108 -24.88 -8.89 -3.56
CA GLY A 108 -25.01 -9.24 -2.13
C GLY A 108 -26.41 -8.98 -1.56
N PHE A 109 -26.73 -9.52 -0.37
CA PHE A 109 -28.04 -9.34 0.29
C PHE A 109 -28.39 -7.86 0.48
N VAL A 110 -27.42 -7.03 0.88
CA VAL A 110 -27.59 -5.58 1.00
C VAL A 110 -27.90 -4.94 -0.36
N GLY A 111 -27.21 -5.36 -1.42
CA GLY A 111 -27.47 -4.88 -2.78
C GLY A 111 -28.85 -5.31 -3.31
N TRP A 112 -29.26 -6.55 -3.02
CA TRP A 112 -30.62 -7.05 -3.29
C TRP A 112 -31.67 -6.26 -2.51
N TYR A 113 -31.45 -6.03 -1.21
CA TYR A 113 -32.35 -5.29 -0.34
C TYR A 113 -32.49 -3.85 -0.81
N LEU A 114 -31.38 -3.16 -1.14
CA LEU A 114 -31.40 -1.80 -1.68
C LEU A 114 -32.10 -1.73 -3.05
N ARG A 115 -31.85 -2.67 -3.97
CA ARG A 115 -32.58 -2.77 -5.24
C ARG A 115 -34.08 -3.01 -5.03
N LYS A 116 -34.45 -3.87 -4.08
CA LYS A 116 -35.85 -4.13 -3.74
C LYS A 116 -36.49 -2.92 -3.05
N LEU A 117 -35.73 -2.18 -2.25
CA LEU A 117 -36.16 -0.93 -1.62
C LEU A 117 -36.40 0.19 -2.65
N GLU A 118 -35.67 0.17 -3.77
CA GLU A 118 -35.89 1.09 -4.89
C GLU A 118 -37.07 0.67 -5.78
N THR A 119 -37.16 -0.61 -6.13
CA THR A 119 -38.21 -1.13 -7.04
C THR A 119 -39.57 -1.31 -6.36
N HIS A 120 -39.61 -1.64 -5.07
CA HIS A 120 -40.82 -1.92 -4.30
C HIS A 120 -40.76 -1.25 -2.90
N PRO A 121 -40.63 0.09 -2.84
CA PRO A 121 -40.28 0.80 -1.60
C PRO A 121 -41.28 0.61 -0.47
N ILE A 122 -42.59 0.59 -0.75
CA ILE A 122 -43.62 0.44 0.28
C ILE A 122 -43.58 -0.99 0.85
N LEU A 123 -43.60 -1.99 -0.03
CA LEU A 123 -43.61 -3.41 0.36
C LEU A 123 -42.39 -3.77 1.22
N ILE A 124 -41.19 -3.37 0.78
CA ILE A 124 -39.96 -3.71 1.50
C ILE A 124 -39.88 -2.98 2.85
N LYS A 125 -40.33 -1.73 2.93
CA LYS A 125 -40.40 -0.99 4.21
C LYS A 125 -41.44 -1.61 5.16
N SER A 126 -42.59 -2.06 4.64
CA SER A 126 -43.59 -2.80 5.40
C SER A 126 -43.06 -4.12 5.96
N VAL A 127 -42.40 -4.94 5.13
CA VAL A 127 -41.82 -6.21 5.58
C VAL A 127 -40.73 -5.97 6.64
N THR A 128 -39.88 -4.97 6.42
CA THR A 128 -38.83 -4.59 7.38
C THR A 128 -39.42 -4.14 8.72
N SER A 129 -40.47 -3.30 8.68
CA SER A 129 -41.18 -2.85 9.89
C SER A 129 -41.85 -4.02 10.63
N SER A 130 -42.44 -4.97 9.89
CA SER A 130 -43.04 -6.18 10.46
C SER A 130 -42.04 -7.02 11.26
N LEU A 131 -40.86 -7.27 10.68
CA LEU A 131 -39.79 -8.04 11.33
C LEU A 131 -39.25 -7.33 12.58
N ILE A 132 -39.09 -6.00 12.51
CA ILE A 132 -38.65 -5.18 13.64
C ILE A 132 -39.67 -5.24 14.78
N PHE A 133 -40.96 -5.14 14.49
CA PHE A 133 -42.02 -5.21 15.51
C PHE A 133 -42.13 -6.59 16.14
N ALA A 134 -41.96 -7.66 15.35
CA ALA A 134 -41.93 -9.02 15.88
C ALA A 134 -40.73 -9.22 16.83
N ALA A 135 -39.53 -8.84 16.40
CA ALA A 135 -38.31 -8.98 17.19
C ALA A 135 -38.31 -8.11 18.46
N ALA A 136 -38.84 -6.88 18.36
CA ALA A 136 -38.96 -5.97 19.50
C ALA A 136 -39.97 -6.49 20.54
N ASP A 137 -41.09 -7.06 20.10
CA ASP A 137 -42.07 -7.64 21.03
C ASP A 137 -41.54 -8.91 21.71
N LEU A 138 -40.86 -9.79 20.97
CA LEU A 138 -40.18 -10.95 21.58
C LEU A 138 -39.17 -10.49 22.64
N THR A 139 -38.38 -9.47 22.36
CA THR A 139 -37.43 -8.89 23.31
C THR A 139 -38.13 -8.29 24.52
N SER A 140 -39.24 -7.58 24.32
CA SER A 140 -40.08 -7.05 25.40
C SER A 140 -40.62 -8.18 26.30
N GLN A 141 -41.08 -9.28 25.70
CA GLN A 141 -41.54 -10.45 26.44
C GLN A 141 -40.39 -11.09 27.24
N ILE A 142 -39.21 -11.30 26.64
CA ILE A 142 -38.01 -11.81 27.33
C ILE A 142 -37.68 -10.96 28.56
N ILE A 143 -37.68 -9.64 28.41
CA ILE A 143 -37.39 -8.70 29.50
C ILE A 143 -38.43 -8.82 30.63
N THR A 144 -39.70 -9.04 30.30
CA THR A 144 -40.77 -9.16 31.32
C THR A 144 -40.86 -10.55 31.98
N LEU A 145 -40.42 -11.61 31.30
CA LEU A 145 -40.50 -13.00 31.77
C LEU A 145 -39.27 -13.41 32.60
N PHE A 146 -38.21 -12.61 32.60
CA PHE A 146 -36.94 -12.87 33.28
C PHE A 146 -37.03 -13.23 34.79
N PRO A 147 -38.05 -12.81 35.57
CA PRO A 147 -38.20 -13.27 36.96
C PRO A 147 -38.86 -14.65 37.12
N SER A 148 -39.50 -15.21 36.09
CA SER A 148 -40.36 -16.39 36.19
C SER A 148 -40.06 -17.42 35.08
N PHE A 149 -39.21 -18.40 35.39
CA PHE A 149 -38.77 -19.46 34.46
C PHE A 149 -39.87 -20.39 33.91
N SER A 150 -41.12 -20.25 34.36
CA SER A 150 -42.26 -21.09 33.96
C SER A 150 -43.25 -20.44 32.99
N ALA A 151 -42.99 -19.20 32.53
CA ALA A 151 -43.95 -18.46 31.71
C ALA A 151 -43.66 -18.61 30.20
N SER A 152 -44.67 -19.04 29.43
CA SER A 152 -44.58 -19.27 27.98
C SER A 152 -44.71 -17.97 27.17
N TYR A 153 -44.01 -17.88 26.04
CA TYR A 153 -44.12 -16.76 25.09
C TYR A 153 -45.53 -16.63 24.49
N ASP A 154 -46.04 -15.39 24.42
CA ASP A 154 -47.29 -15.07 23.75
C ASP A 154 -47.04 -14.80 22.26
N VAL A 155 -47.10 -15.89 21.47
CA VAL A 155 -46.94 -15.85 20.01
C VAL A 155 -48.07 -15.06 19.34
N LYS A 156 -49.28 -15.06 19.91
CA LYS A 156 -50.43 -14.30 19.38
C LYS A 156 -50.16 -12.80 19.49
N ARG A 157 -49.57 -12.34 20.60
CA ARG A 157 -49.13 -10.96 20.79
C ARG A 157 -48.06 -10.55 19.79
N THR A 158 -47.03 -11.37 19.59
CA THR A 158 -45.97 -11.08 18.61
C THR A 158 -46.52 -11.00 17.19
N PHE A 159 -47.45 -11.88 16.82
CA PHE A 159 -48.10 -11.85 15.51
C PHE A 159 -48.93 -10.56 15.29
N ARG A 160 -49.66 -10.09 16.30
CA ARG A 160 -50.39 -8.80 16.23
C ARG A 160 -49.44 -7.62 16.02
N MET A 161 -48.27 -7.63 16.64
CA MET A 161 -47.25 -6.58 16.46
C MET A 161 -46.61 -6.64 15.07
N ALA A 162 -46.34 -7.85 14.55
CA ALA A 162 -45.88 -8.03 13.19
C ALA A 162 -46.88 -7.49 12.15
N ILE A 163 -48.18 -7.71 12.34
CA ILE A 163 -49.24 -7.15 11.49
C ILE A 163 -49.28 -5.62 11.56
N TYR A 164 -49.12 -5.04 12.75
CA TYR A 164 -49.08 -3.59 12.91
C TYR A 164 -47.92 -2.96 12.12
N GLY A 165 -46.73 -3.54 12.22
CA GLY A 165 -45.55 -3.11 11.45
C GLY A 165 -45.78 -3.22 9.94
N LEU A 166 -46.37 -4.32 9.49
CA LEU A 166 -46.61 -4.60 8.07
C LEU A 166 -47.64 -3.64 7.44
N LEU A 167 -48.80 -3.49 8.08
CA LEU A 167 -49.98 -2.85 7.49
C LEU A 167 -50.13 -1.36 7.84
N ILE A 168 -49.64 -0.94 9.02
CA ILE A 168 -49.88 0.42 9.53
C ILE A 168 -48.59 1.22 9.50
N LEU A 169 -47.55 0.79 10.20
CA LEU A 169 -46.38 1.63 10.42
C LEU A 169 -45.51 1.78 9.16
N GLY A 170 -45.19 0.69 8.48
CA GLY A 170 -44.36 0.71 7.27
C GLY A 170 -44.89 1.67 6.18
N PRO A 171 -46.17 1.57 5.78
CA PRO A 171 -46.77 2.50 4.82
C PRO A 171 -46.83 3.94 5.33
N SER A 172 -47.22 4.14 6.60
CA SER A 172 -47.34 5.47 7.19
C SER A 172 -46.00 6.21 7.27
N GLN A 173 -44.92 5.51 7.64
CA GLN A 173 -43.57 6.06 7.66
C GLN A 173 -43.10 6.42 6.25
N HIS A 174 -43.36 5.58 5.25
CA HIS A 174 -43.03 5.88 3.85
C HIS A 174 -43.67 7.20 3.40
N MET A 175 -44.96 7.36 3.66
CA MET A 175 -45.70 8.57 3.30
C MET A 175 -45.19 9.80 4.07
N TRP A 176 -44.90 9.66 5.36
CA TRP A 176 -44.40 10.73 6.21
C TRP A 176 -43.04 11.27 5.75
N PHE A 177 -42.06 10.40 5.48
CA PHE A 177 -40.74 10.83 5.02
C PHE A 177 -40.80 11.47 3.63
N ASN A 178 -41.64 10.95 2.72
CA ASN A 178 -41.85 11.55 1.42
C ASN A 178 -42.49 12.95 1.54
N PHE A 179 -43.49 13.09 2.40
CA PHE A 179 -44.13 14.38 2.70
C PHE A 179 -43.13 15.41 3.25
N LEU A 180 -42.33 15.05 4.26
CA LEU A 180 -41.31 15.92 4.82
C LEU A 180 -40.22 16.29 3.80
N SER A 181 -39.84 15.35 2.92
CA SER A 181 -38.85 15.62 1.87
C SER A 181 -39.36 16.61 0.82
N LYS A 182 -40.68 16.64 0.56
CA LYS A 182 -41.31 17.59 -0.37
C LYS A 182 -41.45 18.99 0.23
N ILE A 183 -41.87 19.09 1.49
CA ILE A 183 -42.16 20.39 2.13
C ILE A 183 -40.90 21.04 2.69
N LEU A 184 -39.95 20.25 3.21
CA LEU A 184 -38.70 20.73 3.78
C LEU A 184 -37.51 20.02 3.10
N PRO A 185 -37.17 20.31 1.84
CA PRO A 185 -36.12 19.59 1.12
C PRO A 185 -34.70 19.87 1.66
N LYS A 186 -34.49 21.02 2.31
CA LYS A 186 -33.18 21.43 2.82
C LYS A 186 -32.73 20.60 4.03
N ARG A 187 -31.39 20.51 4.21
CA ARG A 187 -30.71 19.72 5.26
C ARG A 187 -29.86 20.59 6.20
N ASP A 188 -30.12 21.89 6.21
CA ASP A 188 -29.55 22.79 7.20
C ASP A 188 -30.16 22.53 8.59
N VAL A 189 -29.52 23.07 9.63
CA VAL A 189 -29.91 22.82 11.02
C VAL A 189 -31.33 23.31 11.30
N LEU A 190 -31.72 24.47 10.75
CA LEU A 190 -33.05 25.05 10.98
C LEU A 190 -34.14 24.21 10.32
N SER A 191 -33.94 23.78 9.07
CA SER A 191 -34.88 22.88 8.39
C SER A 191 -34.97 21.51 9.07
N THR A 192 -33.88 21.04 9.66
CA THR A 192 -33.83 19.79 10.45
C THR A 192 -34.66 19.92 11.73
N LEU A 193 -34.50 21.02 12.47
CA LEU A 193 -35.29 21.30 13.68
C LEU A 193 -36.79 21.42 13.37
N LYS A 194 -37.17 22.02 12.23
CA LYS A 194 -38.56 22.08 11.77
C LYS A 194 -39.15 20.69 11.51
N LYS A 195 -38.40 19.78 10.88
CA LYS A 195 -38.83 18.38 10.65
C LYS A 195 -39.03 17.63 11.96
N ILE A 196 -38.12 17.80 12.91
CA ILE A 196 -38.21 17.19 14.25
C ILE A 196 -39.48 17.67 14.96
N LEU A 197 -39.73 18.98 14.97
CA LEU A 197 -40.93 19.56 15.59
C LEU A 197 -42.22 19.04 14.94
N MET A 198 -42.27 18.93 13.61
CA MET A 198 -43.41 18.34 12.91
C MET A 198 -43.60 16.85 13.25
N GLY A 199 -42.51 16.10 13.40
CA GLY A 199 -42.55 14.70 13.84
C GLY A 199 -43.16 14.55 15.22
N GLN A 200 -42.73 15.38 16.18
CA GLN A 200 -43.23 15.35 17.56
C GLN A 200 -44.67 15.87 17.70
N ALA A 201 -45.07 16.87 16.90
CA ALA A 201 -46.39 17.49 17.02
C ALA A 201 -47.48 16.76 16.22
N LEU A 202 -47.13 16.11 15.11
CA LEU A 202 -48.13 15.54 14.18
C LEU A 202 -48.01 14.02 14.11
N PHE A 203 -46.85 13.50 13.71
CA PHE A 203 -46.71 12.08 13.41
C PHE A 203 -46.71 11.20 14.67
N GLY A 204 -45.95 11.58 15.69
CA GLY A 204 -45.86 10.85 16.96
C GLY A 204 -47.20 10.66 17.68
N PRO A 205 -47.98 11.73 17.93
CA PRO A 205 -49.30 11.65 18.54
C PRO A 205 -50.27 10.76 17.77
N VAL A 206 -50.32 10.89 16.44
CA VAL A 206 -51.21 10.10 15.59
C VAL A 206 -50.84 8.62 15.63
N ILE A 207 -49.57 8.28 15.41
CA ILE A 207 -49.12 6.88 15.36
C ILE A 207 -49.25 6.18 16.71
N ASN A 208 -48.91 6.84 17.81
CA ASN A 208 -49.06 6.23 19.14
C ASN A 208 -50.54 6.04 19.53
N THR A 209 -51.42 6.97 19.14
CA THR A 209 -52.87 6.81 19.34
C THR A 209 -53.40 5.61 18.56
N VAL A 210 -53.03 5.50 17.28
CA VAL A 210 -53.40 4.35 16.44
C VAL A 210 -52.85 3.04 17.01
N PHE A 211 -51.62 3.03 17.53
CA PHE A 211 -51.01 1.85 18.15
C PHE A 211 -51.79 1.35 19.36
N PHE A 212 -52.10 2.22 20.32
CA PHE A 212 -52.84 1.83 21.52
C PHE A 212 -54.28 1.41 21.21
N SER A 213 -54.95 2.09 20.28
CA SER A 213 -56.29 1.72 19.81
C SER A 213 -56.29 0.36 19.11
N TYR A 214 -55.34 0.12 18.22
CA TYR A 214 -55.16 -1.17 17.54
C TYR A 214 -54.86 -2.30 18.53
N SER A 215 -53.96 -2.05 19.48
CA SER A 215 -53.58 -3.04 20.50
C SER A 215 -54.75 -3.39 21.41
N GLY A 216 -55.54 -2.41 21.85
CA GLY A 216 -56.73 -2.64 22.67
C GLY A 216 -57.81 -3.42 21.92
N ALA A 217 -58.11 -3.04 20.67
CA ALA A 217 -59.09 -3.72 19.83
C ALA A 217 -58.74 -5.20 19.59
N LEU A 218 -57.47 -5.51 19.28
CA LEU A 218 -57.05 -6.91 19.08
C LEU A 218 -56.92 -7.72 20.37
N GLN A 219 -56.93 -7.06 21.53
CA GLN A 219 -57.03 -7.71 22.84
C GLN A 219 -58.49 -7.97 23.26
N GLY A 220 -59.47 -7.53 22.45
CA GLY A 220 -60.89 -7.72 22.73
C GLY A 220 -61.50 -6.66 23.65
N GLU A 221 -60.82 -5.52 23.83
CA GLU A 221 -61.34 -4.40 24.62
C GLU A 221 -62.48 -3.68 23.91
N ASN A 222 -63.51 -3.28 24.66
CA ASN A 222 -64.63 -2.51 24.16
C ASN A 222 -64.28 -1.02 24.04
N GLY A 223 -65.06 -0.24 23.27
CA GLY A 223 -64.78 1.19 23.01
C GLY A 223 -64.42 2.04 24.25
N PRO A 224 -65.17 1.94 25.37
CA PRO A 224 -64.85 2.67 26.61
C PRO A 224 -63.50 2.27 27.25
N GLU A 225 -63.12 1.00 27.13
CA GLU A 225 -61.87 0.45 27.68
C GLU A 225 -60.66 0.93 26.88
N ILE A 226 -60.78 0.99 25.55
CA ILE A 226 -59.76 1.57 24.67
C ILE A 226 -59.55 3.06 24.99
N ILE A 227 -60.63 3.80 25.26
CA ILE A 227 -60.55 5.22 25.68
C ILE A 227 -59.83 5.35 27.02
N ALA A 228 -60.09 4.45 27.98
CA ALA A 228 -59.41 4.44 29.27
C ALA A 228 -57.91 4.14 29.12
N ARG A 229 -57.54 3.20 28.24
CA ARG A 229 -56.14 2.89 27.89
C ARG A 229 -55.43 4.09 27.29
N LEU A 230 -56.05 4.78 26.34
CA LEU A 230 -55.49 5.99 25.73
C LEU A 230 -55.24 7.08 26.79
N LYS A 231 -56.21 7.35 27.67
CA LYS A 231 -56.03 8.33 28.76
C LYS A 231 -54.89 7.96 29.71
N ARG A 232 -54.67 6.66 29.94
CA ARG A 232 -53.64 6.15 30.87
C ARG A 232 -52.23 6.11 30.26
N ASP A 233 -52.11 5.69 29.00
CA ASP A 233 -50.82 5.28 28.41
C ASP A 233 -50.27 6.27 27.38
N LEU A 234 -51.13 7.07 26.73
CA LEU A 234 -50.71 7.93 25.63
C LEU A 234 -49.82 9.08 26.11
N LEU A 235 -50.22 9.82 27.15
CA LEU A 235 -49.46 10.98 27.63
C LEU A 235 -48.06 10.59 28.16
N PRO A 236 -47.89 9.55 29.00
CA PRO A 236 -46.55 9.08 29.39
C PRO A 236 -45.68 8.66 28.20
N THR A 237 -46.31 8.03 27.19
CA THR A 237 -45.61 7.59 25.97
C THR A 237 -45.14 8.78 25.14
N LEU A 238 -45.94 9.83 25.00
CA LEU A 238 -45.54 11.05 24.28
C LEU A 238 -44.41 11.79 25.00
N LEU A 239 -44.44 11.88 26.33
CA LEU A 239 -43.37 12.50 27.11
C LEU A 239 -42.04 11.74 27.00
N ALA A 240 -42.08 10.40 27.00
CA ALA A 240 -40.89 9.59 26.74
C ALA A 240 -40.37 9.78 25.29
N GLY A 241 -41.29 9.99 24.33
CA GLY A 241 -40.97 10.22 22.93
C GLY A 241 -40.17 11.50 22.70
N VAL A 242 -40.52 12.58 23.42
CA VAL A 242 -39.82 13.87 23.37
C VAL A 242 -38.35 13.77 23.81
N LEU A 243 -38.00 12.79 24.66
CA LEU A 243 -36.61 12.57 25.08
C LEU A 243 -35.82 11.68 24.11
N PHE A 244 -36.50 10.76 23.42
CA PHE A 244 -35.86 9.74 22.59
C PHE A 244 -35.73 10.15 21.11
N TRP A 245 -36.83 10.61 20.52
CA TRP A 245 -36.93 10.79 19.07
C TRP A 245 -36.16 12.01 18.53
N PRO A 246 -36.07 13.17 19.22
CA PRO A 246 -35.31 14.30 18.67
C PRO A 246 -33.84 14.02 18.36
N ILE A 247 -33.19 13.15 19.15
CA ILE A 247 -31.81 12.74 18.89
C ILE A 247 -31.74 11.84 17.64
N CYS A 248 -32.63 10.85 17.55
CA CYS A 248 -32.72 9.93 16.42
C CYS A 248 -33.07 10.65 15.12
N ASP A 249 -34.04 11.56 15.17
CA ASP A 249 -34.51 12.36 14.05
C ASP A 249 -33.45 13.37 13.59
N PHE A 250 -32.68 13.96 14.52
CA PHE A 250 -31.57 14.85 14.16
C PHE A 250 -30.52 14.11 13.33
N VAL A 251 -30.10 12.92 13.76
CA VAL A 251 -29.13 12.10 13.01
C VAL A 251 -29.71 11.68 11.65
N THR A 252 -30.97 11.25 11.64
CA THR A 252 -31.68 10.80 10.43
C THR A 252 -31.81 11.92 9.40
N PHE A 253 -32.26 13.11 9.79
CA PHE A 253 -32.49 14.20 8.84
C PHE A 253 -31.23 14.96 8.45
N LYS A 254 -30.24 15.06 9.34
CA LYS A 254 -29.00 15.82 9.09
C LYS A 254 -27.97 15.03 8.30
N PHE A 255 -27.72 13.77 8.66
CA PHE A 255 -26.56 13.02 8.18
C PHE A 255 -26.91 11.87 7.21
N THR A 256 -28.15 11.38 7.21
CA THR A 256 -28.51 10.18 6.44
C THR A 256 -29.19 10.54 5.11
N PRO A 257 -28.70 10.12 3.92
CA PRO A 257 -29.33 10.33 2.61
C PRO A 257 -30.82 9.94 2.58
N VAL A 258 -31.66 10.70 1.86
CA VAL A 258 -33.14 10.58 1.90
C VAL A 258 -33.64 9.15 1.67
N HIS A 259 -33.02 8.40 0.75
CA HIS A 259 -33.40 7.02 0.46
C HIS A 259 -33.06 6.03 1.61
N LEU A 260 -32.10 6.37 2.48
CA LEU A 260 -31.70 5.57 3.65
C LEU A 260 -32.33 6.05 4.97
N GLN A 261 -32.97 7.22 5.00
CA GLN A 261 -33.61 7.76 6.21
C GLN A 261 -34.62 6.81 6.85
N PRO A 262 -35.50 6.12 6.08
CA PRO A 262 -36.42 5.15 6.68
C PRO A 262 -35.71 3.97 7.32
N LEU A 263 -34.54 3.56 6.83
CA LEU A 263 -33.78 2.45 7.39
C LEU A 263 -33.17 2.83 8.75
N LEU A 264 -32.50 3.98 8.84
CA LEU A 264 -31.95 4.44 10.12
C LEU A 264 -33.05 4.71 11.15
N ASN A 265 -34.17 5.30 10.70
CA ASN A 265 -35.34 5.50 11.54
C ASN A 265 -35.93 4.17 12.05
N SER A 266 -35.89 3.13 11.22
CA SER A 266 -36.35 1.78 11.59
C SER A 266 -35.46 1.14 12.67
N SER A 267 -34.15 1.38 12.63
CA SER A 267 -33.22 0.93 13.68
C SER A 267 -33.50 1.60 15.03
N CYS A 268 -33.76 2.92 15.04
CA CYS A 268 -34.20 3.64 16.23
C CYS A 268 -35.59 3.15 16.70
N ALA A 269 -36.46 2.81 15.75
CA ALA A 269 -37.79 2.28 16.04
C ALA A 269 -37.76 0.92 16.76
N TYR A 270 -36.74 0.08 16.57
CA TYR A 270 -36.61 -1.19 17.31
C TYR A 270 -36.64 -0.97 18.83
N VAL A 271 -35.81 -0.06 19.33
CA VAL A 271 -35.74 0.28 20.76
C VAL A 271 -37.03 0.92 21.24
N TRP A 272 -37.59 1.85 20.46
CA TRP A 272 -38.87 2.48 20.78
C TRP A 272 -40.02 1.46 20.83
N THR A 273 -39.99 0.44 19.98
CA THR A 273 -41.03 -0.59 19.90
C THR A 273 -40.98 -1.55 21.08
N ILE A 274 -39.80 -1.85 21.62
CA ILE A 274 -39.68 -2.60 22.89
C ILE A 274 -40.41 -1.85 24.01
N TYR A 275 -40.22 -0.53 24.09
CA TYR A 275 -40.91 0.33 25.05
C TYR A 275 -42.43 0.39 24.82
N LEU A 276 -42.87 0.60 23.57
CA LEU A 276 -44.30 0.65 23.23
C LEU A 276 -45.03 -0.66 23.53
N THR A 277 -44.44 -1.79 23.15
CA THR A 277 -45.02 -3.12 23.39
C THR A 277 -45.08 -3.43 24.88
N TYR A 278 -44.09 -3.01 25.66
CA TYR A 278 -44.13 -3.10 27.13
C TYR A 278 -45.27 -2.24 27.71
N MET A 279 -45.38 -0.98 27.28
CA MET A 279 -46.40 -0.05 27.76
C MET A 279 -47.82 -0.51 27.43
N ALA A 280 -48.04 -1.07 26.24
CA ALA A 280 -49.34 -1.58 25.80
C ALA A 280 -49.77 -2.88 26.48
N ASN A 281 -48.86 -3.59 27.14
CA ASN A 281 -49.15 -4.89 27.77
C ASN A 281 -48.87 -4.89 29.28
N ARG A 282 -48.75 -3.70 29.89
CA ARG A 282 -48.55 -3.56 31.34
C ARG A 282 -49.83 -3.94 32.12
N PRO A 283 -49.73 -4.73 33.21
CA PRO A 283 -50.89 -5.07 34.03
C PRO A 283 -51.45 -3.82 34.74
N ILE A 284 -52.78 -3.75 34.83
CA ILE A 284 -53.56 -2.58 35.30
C ILE A 284 -53.23 -2.16 36.77
N ARG A 285 -52.59 -3.03 37.57
CA ARG A 285 -52.30 -2.82 39.01
C ARG A 285 -50.84 -2.48 39.34
N LEU A 286 -50.18 -1.59 38.61
CA LEU A 286 -48.85 -1.10 39.01
C LEU A 286 -48.82 0.43 39.11
N SER A 287 -48.62 0.91 40.34
CA SER A 287 -48.48 2.33 40.70
C SER A 287 -47.28 3.00 40.02
N ILE A 288 -47.45 4.29 39.70
CA ILE A 288 -46.49 5.22 39.07
C ILE A 288 -45.12 5.27 39.79
N SER A 289 -45.02 4.81 41.06
CA SER A 289 -43.74 4.81 41.78
C SER A 289 -42.76 3.71 41.33
N ARG A 290 -43.23 2.56 40.80
CA ARG A 290 -42.34 1.49 40.27
C ARG A 290 -41.82 1.77 38.86
N THR A 291 -42.47 2.64 38.09
CA THR A 291 -41.99 3.08 36.76
C THR A 291 -40.69 3.88 36.83
N TYR A 292 -40.47 4.64 37.92
CA TYR A 292 -39.20 5.34 38.15
C TYR A 292 -38.05 4.39 38.55
N SER A 293 -38.36 3.24 39.13
CA SER A 293 -37.36 2.24 39.55
C SER A 293 -36.82 1.42 38.36
N LEU A 294 -37.65 1.11 37.37
CA LEU A 294 -37.22 0.44 36.13
C LEU A 294 -36.45 1.37 35.16
N MET A 295 -36.77 2.67 35.13
CA MET A 295 -35.92 3.66 34.44
C MET A 295 -34.53 3.82 35.07
N LYS A 296 -34.39 3.57 36.39
CA LYS A 296 -33.07 3.55 37.06
C LYS A 296 -32.25 2.30 36.74
N MET A 297 -32.86 1.17 36.38
CA MET A 297 -32.15 -0.01 35.85
C MET A 297 -31.57 0.21 34.44
N TRP A 298 -31.92 1.31 33.76
CA TRP A 298 -31.41 1.69 32.44
C TRP A 298 -30.18 2.62 32.47
N LEU A 299 -29.69 3.03 33.65
CA LEU A 299 -28.48 3.85 33.76
C LEU A 299 -27.16 3.11 33.44
N PRO A 300 -26.99 1.80 33.72
CA PRO A 300 -25.72 1.10 33.41
C PRO A 300 -25.51 0.82 31.91
N ASN A 301 -26.58 0.80 31.10
CA ASN A 301 -26.52 0.40 29.67
C ASN A 301 -26.36 1.57 28.68
N LYS A 302 -26.12 2.80 29.16
CA LYS A 302 -25.78 3.92 28.26
C LYS A 302 -24.49 3.66 27.48
N ILE A 303 -23.53 2.94 28.08
CA ILE A 303 -22.23 2.64 27.47
C ILE A 303 -22.39 1.59 26.37
N VAL A 304 -23.15 0.53 26.59
CA VAL A 304 -23.38 -0.53 25.58
C VAL A 304 -24.23 -0.03 24.41
N PHE A 305 -25.19 0.85 24.67
CA PHE A 305 -26.03 1.48 23.63
C PHE A 305 -25.27 2.52 22.81
N LEU A 306 -24.49 3.40 23.45
CA LEU A 306 -23.58 4.29 22.72
C LEU A 306 -22.53 3.47 21.97
N GLN A 307 -21.96 2.41 22.55
CA GLN A 307 -21.00 1.56 21.87
C GLN A 307 -21.60 0.84 20.67
N SER A 308 -22.82 0.31 20.75
CA SER A 308 -23.47 -0.39 19.63
C SER A 308 -23.94 0.56 18.52
N VAL A 309 -24.43 1.76 18.86
CA VAL A 309 -24.74 2.81 17.88
C VAL A 309 -23.46 3.39 17.28
N LEU A 310 -22.38 3.56 18.05
CA LEU A 310 -21.07 3.97 17.54
C LEU A 310 -20.47 2.89 16.64
N TYR A 311 -20.58 1.61 17.01
CA TYR A 311 -20.15 0.47 16.19
C TYR A 311 -20.94 0.36 14.88
N PHE A 312 -22.27 0.55 14.91
CA PHE A 312 -23.08 0.55 13.68
C PHE A 312 -22.84 1.80 12.82
N SER A 313 -22.56 2.95 13.44
CA SER A 313 -22.21 4.18 12.72
C SER A 313 -20.81 4.09 12.10
N LEU A 314 -19.85 3.49 12.82
CA LEU A 314 -18.50 3.20 12.33
C LEU A 314 -18.51 2.14 11.21
N ALA A 315 -19.36 1.11 11.34
CA ALA A 315 -19.57 0.11 10.29
C ALA A 315 -20.24 0.73 9.05
N ALA A 316 -21.17 1.67 9.21
CA ALA A 316 -21.79 2.40 8.10
C ALA A 316 -20.83 3.39 7.42
N THR A 317 -19.81 3.90 8.11
CA THR A 317 -18.74 4.73 7.52
C THR A 317 -17.62 3.91 6.84
N SER A 318 -17.56 2.59 7.05
CA SER A 318 -16.46 1.74 6.56
C SER A 318 -16.53 1.38 5.06
N PHE A 319 -17.54 1.86 4.33
CA PHE A 319 -17.66 1.67 2.88
C PHE A 319 -17.87 3.00 2.12
N GLN A 320 -17.23 4.07 2.58
CA GLN A 320 -17.13 5.29 1.78
C GLN A 320 -15.94 5.15 0.82
N ARG A 321 -16.24 5.13 -0.48
CA ARG A 321 -15.26 5.12 -1.57
C ARG A 321 -14.34 6.33 -1.44
N HIS A 322 -13.09 6.12 -1.05
CA HIS A 322 -12.09 7.18 -0.91
C HIS A 322 -11.45 7.47 -2.28
N ASN A 323 -12.12 8.27 -3.09
CA ASN A 323 -11.49 8.83 -4.30
C ASN A 323 -10.51 9.96 -3.97
N GLU A 324 -10.37 10.32 -2.69
CA GLU A 324 -9.56 11.43 -2.21
C GLU A 324 -8.86 11.09 -0.89
N TYR A 325 -7.55 11.35 -0.85
CA TYR A 325 -6.68 11.22 0.31
C TYR A 325 -6.09 12.57 0.68
N ASN A 326 -5.88 12.81 1.97
CA ASN A 326 -5.19 13.99 2.47
C ASN A 326 -3.88 13.54 3.12
N PHE A 327 -2.75 13.92 2.52
CA PHE A 327 -1.42 13.58 2.98
C PHE A 327 -0.79 14.82 3.59
N VAL A 328 -0.75 14.89 4.91
CA VAL A 328 -0.05 15.96 5.63
C VAL A 328 1.34 15.46 5.95
N VAL A 329 2.33 15.96 5.21
CA VAL A 329 3.74 15.69 5.50
C VAL A 329 4.13 16.50 6.73
N LYS A 330 4.55 15.85 7.81
CA LYS A 330 4.90 16.51 9.08
C LYS A 330 5.90 15.69 9.88
N GLU A 331 6.53 16.34 10.84
CA GLU A 331 7.40 15.65 11.79
C GLU A 331 6.59 14.84 12.82
N ALA A 332 7.07 13.65 13.15
CA ALA A 332 6.56 12.82 14.23
C ALA A 332 7.70 12.09 14.94
N HIS A 333 7.59 11.91 16.26
CA HIS A 333 8.64 11.28 17.06
C HIS A 333 8.48 9.76 17.06
N TYR A 334 9.56 9.06 16.75
CA TYR A 334 9.63 7.59 16.78
C TYR A 334 10.85 7.15 17.56
N THR A 335 10.70 6.08 18.33
CA THR A 335 11.78 5.48 19.11
C THR A 335 12.16 4.13 18.52
N ARG A 336 13.42 3.96 18.15
CA ARG A 336 14.01 2.68 17.72
C ARG A 336 15.42 2.59 18.24
N LEU A 337 15.91 1.38 18.49
CA LEU A 337 17.29 1.15 18.94
C LEU A 337 17.66 2.00 20.18
N CYS A 338 16.71 2.14 21.10
CA CYS A 338 16.80 2.93 22.34
C CYS A 338 16.94 4.45 22.15
N SER A 339 16.76 4.97 20.94
CA SER A 339 16.86 6.41 20.64
C SER A 339 15.59 6.95 19.99
N THR A 340 15.19 8.16 20.40
CA THR A 340 14.03 8.87 19.85
C THR A 340 14.51 9.98 18.95
N LYS A 341 13.96 10.06 17.73
CA LYS A 341 14.15 11.20 16.84
C LYS A 341 12.86 11.60 16.15
N ALA A 342 12.80 12.85 15.71
CA ALA A 342 11.74 13.32 14.82
C ALA A 342 12.00 12.81 13.40
N LEU A 343 10.98 12.24 12.78
CA LEU A 343 10.99 11.78 11.39
C LEU A 343 10.01 12.60 10.58
N LEU A 344 10.34 12.85 9.32
CA LEU A 344 9.36 13.29 8.35
C LEU A 344 8.43 12.13 8.01
N THR A 345 7.13 12.31 8.16
CA THR A 345 6.11 11.27 7.99
C THR A 345 4.89 11.81 7.25
N VAL A 346 4.04 10.93 6.75
CA VAL A 346 2.69 11.29 6.28
C VAL A 346 1.69 11.03 7.38
N ASN A 347 0.92 12.05 7.75
CA ASN A 347 -0.12 11.98 8.78
C ASN A 347 0.39 11.51 10.17
N GLY A 348 1.71 11.52 10.41
CA GLY A 348 2.32 11.02 11.64
C GLY A 348 2.58 9.52 11.65
N GLN A 349 2.41 8.82 10.52
CA GLN A 349 2.56 7.37 10.39
C GLN A 349 3.88 7.00 9.71
N PHE A 350 4.56 5.97 10.24
CA PHE A 350 5.74 5.34 9.67
C PHE A 350 5.66 3.81 9.85
N PRO A 351 5.60 3.00 8.78
CA PRO A 351 5.37 3.42 7.39
C PRO A 351 4.07 4.23 7.23
N GLY A 352 3.97 4.99 6.16
CA GLY A 352 2.82 5.86 5.88
C GLY A 352 1.53 5.09 5.55
N PRO A 353 0.41 5.81 5.40
CA PRO A 353 -0.90 5.22 5.17
C PRO A 353 -1.00 4.46 3.84
N ILE A 354 -1.83 3.41 3.85
CA ILE A 354 -2.13 2.59 2.67
C ILE A 354 -3.12 3.33 1.75
N ILE A 355 -2.79 3.43 0.46
CA ILE A 355 -3.75 3.80 -0.58
C ILE A 355 -4.42 2.53 -1.10
N ARG A 356 -5.74 2.56 -1.24
CA ARG A 356 -6.54 1.46 -1.80
C ARG A 356 -7.27 1.98 -3.02
N ALA A 357 -7.09 1.30 -4.14
CA ALA A 357 -7.74 1.64 -5.40
C ALA A 357 -8.18 0.36 -6.11
N TYR A 358 -9.07 0.48 -7.07
CA TYR A 358 -9.43 -0.61 -7.99
C TYR A 358 -8.78 -0.39 -9.36
N HIS A 359 -8.57 -1.47 -10.12
CA HIS A 359 -8.12 -1.39 -11.50
C HIS A 359 -8.91 -0.32 -12.29
N GLY A 360 -8.18 0.61 -12.94
CA GLY A 360 -8.76 1.69 -13.75
C GLY A 360 -9.32 2.88 -12.97
N GLU A 361 -9.19 2.90 -11.64
CA GLU A 361 -9.67 4.00 -10.80
C GLU A 361 -8.76 5.23 -10.87
N THR A 362 -9.31 6.42 -10.62
CA THR A 362 -8.53 7.63 -10.40
C THR A 362 -8.70 8.08 -8.96
N VAL A 363 -7.58 8.29 -8.28
CA VAL A 363 -7.52 8.79 -6.90
C VAL A 363 -6.87 10.18 -6.92
N TYR A 364 -7.32 11.05 -6.03
CA TYR A 364 -6.70 12.36 -5.81
C TYR A 364 -6.01 12.39 -4.45
N VAL A 365 -4.78 12.89 -4.40
CA VAL A 365 -4.06 13.04 -3.15
C VAL A 365 -3.69 14.51 -2.95
N ASN A 366 -4.28 15.11 -1.91
CA ASN A 366 -3.95 16.46 -1.49
C ASN A 366 -2.74 16.41 -0.57
N VAL A 367 -1.57 16.74 -1.11
CA VAL A 367 -0.31 16.79 -0.36
C VAL A 367 -0.17 18.17 0.26
N HIS A 368 0.04 18.22 1.57
CA HIS A 368 0.30 19.45 2.30
C HIS A 368 1.63 19.31 3.02
N ASN A 369 2.62 20.06 2.58
CA ASN A 369 3.92 20.04 3.21
C ASN A 369 3.91 20.92 4.47
N LYS A 370 3.84 20.30 5.65
CA LYS A 370 4.08 20.94 6.95
C LYS A 370 5.44 20.52 7.55
N GLY A 371 6.30 19.91 6.75
CA GLY A 371 7.68 19.60 7.10
C GLY A 371 8.59 20.81 7.02
N LYS A 372 9.87 20.59 7.33
CA LYS A 372 10.92 21.62 7.27
C LYS A 372 11.58 21.73 5.90
N PHE A 373 11.49 20.68 5.08
CA PHE A 373 12.20 20.56 3.82
C PHE A 373 11.24 20.56 2.63
N ASN A 374 11.77 20.90 1.46
CA ASN A 374 11.12 20.67 0.18
C ASN A 374 10.74 19.18 0.04
N ILE A 375 9.62 18.89 -0.60
CA ILE A 375 9.22 17.50 -0.83
C ILE A 375 8.43 17.33 -2.12
N THR A 376 8.58 16.17 -2.73
CA THR A 376 7.67 15.64 -3.75
C THR A 376 7.23 14.24 -3.36
N LEU A 377 6.11 13.76 -3.90
CA LEU A 377 5.66 12.38 -3.75
C LEU A 377 5.49 11.73 -5.12
N HIS A 378 5.96 10.49 -5.23
CA HIS A 378 5.87 9.63 -6.39
C HIS A 378 4.99 8.40 -6.10
N TRP A 379 4.27 7.96 -7.12
CA TRP A 379 3.36 6.80 -7.10
C TRP A 379 4.03 5.64 -7.83
N HIS A 380 5.02 5.03 -7.18
CA HIS A 380 5.87 3.99 -7.75
C HIS A 380 5.07 2.88 -8.43
N GLY A 381 5.35 2.67 -9.71
CA GLY A 381 4.71 1.65 -10.53
C GLY A 381 3.35 2.06 -11.12
N VAL A 382 2.81 3.23 -10.79
CA VAL A 382 1.64 3.81 -11.48
C VAL A 382 2.07 4.39 -12.82
N LYS A 383 1.39 4.02 -13.89
CA LYS A 383 1.78 4.37 -15.27
C LYS A 383 1.43 5.81 -15.61
N GLN A 384 0.49 6.42 -14.89
CA GLN A 384 0.08 7.82 -15.08
C GLN A 384 -0.16 8.16 -16.56
N PRO A 385 -1.08 7.46 -17.27
CA PRO A 385 -1.25 7.63 -18.71
C PRO A 385 -1.51 9.11 -19.05
N ARG A 386 -0.56 9.69 -19.79
CA ARG A 386 -0.51 11.09 -20.24
C ARG A 386 -0.48 12.11 -19.11
N ASN A 387 -0.09 11.70 -17.90
CA ASN A 387 -0.16 12.53 -16.71
C ASN A 387 1.17 12.58 -15.94
N PRO A 388 2.30 12.92 -16.61
CA PRO A 388 3.58 13.06 -15.92
C PRO A 388 3.55 14.20 -14.87
N TRP A 389 2.62 15.15 -14.98
CA TRP A 389 2.44 16.26 -14.02
C TRP A 389 2.19 15.84 -12.56
N SER A 390 1.71 14.61 -12.35
CA SER A 390 1.51 14.04 -11.01
C SER A 390 2.40 12.81 -10.79
N ASP A 391 3.48 12.68 -11.55
CA ASP A 391 4.43 11.57 -11.39
C ASP A 391 5.33 11.78 -10.17
N GLY A 392 5.85 13.00 -9.95
CA GLY A 392 6.52 13.37 -8.70
C GLY A 392 8.04 13.53 -8.67
N PRO A 393 8.89 12.95 -9.54
CA PRO A 393 10.35 13.09 -9.40
C PRO A 393 10.79 14.57 -9.47
N GLU A 394 11.50 15.00 -8.42
CA GLU A 394 11.94 16.38 -8.22
C GLU A 394 12.84 16.85 -9.37
N TYR A 395 12.56 18.04 -9.92
CA TYR A 395 13.24 18.61 -11.09
C TYR A 395 13.18 17.79 -12.39
N ILE A 396 12.40 16.70 -12.42
CA ILE A 396 12.12 15.95 -13.65
C ILE A 396 10.71 16.29 -14.15
N THR A 397 9.69 16.13 -13.30
CA THR A 397 8.28 16.40 -13.67
C THR A 397 7.64 17.53 -12.91
N GLN A 398 8.26 17.96 -11.82
CA GLN A 398 7.79 19.09 -11.02
C GLN A 398 8.95 19.68 -10.20
N CYS A 399 8.89 20.97 -9.93
CA CYS A 399 9.58 21.56 -8.79
C CYS A 399 8.96 21.11 -7.44
N PRO A 400 9.71 21.20 -6.34
CA PRO A 400 9.26 20.68 -5.06
C PRO A 400 8.11 21.48 -4.43
N ILE A 401 7.29 20.78 -3.64
CA ILE A 401 6.28 21.40 -2.77
C ILE A 401 7.03 22.02 -1.58
N LYS A 402 7.11 23.34 -1.53
CA LYS A 402 7.80 24.09 -0.48
C LYS A 402 7.11 23.91 0.89
N PRO A 403 7.84 24.05 2.01
CA PRO A 403 7.23 24.10 3.34
C PRO A 403 6.08 25.11 3.44
N GLY A 404 4.93 24.67 3.95
CA GLY A 404 3.69 25.44 4.05
C GLY A 404 2.76 25.33 2.85
N GLU A 405 3.26 24.88 1.69
CA GLU A 405 2.50 24.80 0.45
C GLU A 405 1.74 23.48 0.27
N LYS A 406 0.86 23.44 -0.72
CA LYS A 406 0.04 22.29 -1.05
C LYS A 406 0.06 22.02 -2.55
N PHE A 407 -0.08 20.75 -2.91
CA PHE A 407 -0.26 20.33 -4.29
C PHE A 407 -1.23 19.17 -4.37
N ARG A 408 -2.16 19.22 -5.31
CA ARG A 408 -3.16 18.17 -5.52
C ARG A 408 -2.76 17.28 -6.68
N GLN A 409 -2.24 16.10 -6.35
CA GLN A 409 -1.81 15.12 -7.35
C GLN A 409 -2.99 14.24 -7.79
N LYS A 410 -3.13 14.04 -9.10
CA LYS A 410 -4.09 13.12 -9.71
C LYS A 410 -3.37 11.80 -10.03
N VAL A 411 -3.80 10.71 -9.43
CA VAL A 411 -3.21 9.37 -9.60
C VAL A 411 -4.16 8.53 -10.44
N ILE A 412 -3.73 8.19 -11.66
CA ILE A 412 -4.55 7.47 -12.63
C ILE A 412 -4.08 6.02 -12.68
N PHE A 413 -4.82 5.12 -12.02
CA PHE A 413 -4.63 3.69 -12.18
C PHE A 413 -5.26 3.26 -13.51
N SER A 414 -4.54 2.40 -14.21
CA SER A 414 -4.81 1.93 -15.57
C SER A 414 -4.91 0.40 -15.57
N ILE A 415 -3.79 -0.28 -15.83
CA ILE A 415 -3.66 -1.74 -15.93
C ILE A 415 -3.13 -2.40 -14.65
N GLU A 416 -2.74 -1.61 -13.66
CA GLU A 416 -2.17 -2.07 -12.40
C GLU A 416 -3.19 -2.93 -11.62
N GLU A 417 -2.74 -4.09 -11.15
CA GLU A 417 -3.52 -4.98 -10.27
C GLU A 417 -2.56 -5.76 -9.36
N GLY A 418 -2.72 -5.63 -8.04
CA GLY A 418 -1.81 -6.16 -7.03
C GLY A 418 -1.18 -5.06 -6.18
N THR A 419 0.05 -5.30 -5.72
CA THR A 419 0.76 -4.35 -4.83
C THR A 419 1.72 -3.44 -5.60
N ILE A 420 1.66 -2.15 -5.31
CA ILE A 420 2.64 -1.11 -5.65
C ILE A 420 2.84 -0.23 -4.39
N TRP A 421 3.53 0.91 -4.49
CA TRP A 421 3.81 1.75 -3.34
C TRP A 421 3.97 3.21 -3.73
N TRP A 422 3.95 4.10 -2.75
CA TRP A 422 4.25 5.52 -2.91
C TRP A 422 5.42 5.88 -2.01
N HIS A 423 6.20 6.87 -2.42
CA HIS A 423 7.31 7.38 -1.63
C HIS A 423 7.65 8.82 -1.98
N ALA A 424 8.38 9.51 -1.11
CA ALA A 424 8.96 10.81 -1.48
C ALA A 424 10.00 10.65 -2.60
N HIS A 425 10.08 11.59 -3.52
CA HIS A 425 11.03 11.54 -4.64
C HIS A 425 11.86 12.82 -4.72
N SER A 426 12.38 13.19 -3.54
CA SER A 426 13.15 14.40 -3.26
C SER A 426 14.19 14.09 -2.18
N ASP A 427 15.47 14.32 -2.48
CA ASP A 427 16.61 13.86 -1.69
C ASP A 427 16.42 12.41 -1.19
N TRP A 428 16.67 12.15 0.10
CA TRP A 428 16.53 10.85 0.76
C TRP A 428 15.30 10.76 1.67
N ALA A 429 14.31 11.65 1.48
CA ALA A 429 13.13 11.71 2.33
C ALA A 429 12.31 10.41 2.34
N ARG A 430 12.43 9.57 1.30
CA ARG A 430 11.73 8.28 1.23
C ARG A 430 12.17 7.28 2.28
N ALA A 431 13.29 7.48 2.96
CA ALA A 431 13.69 6.63 4.09
C ALA A 431 12.58 6.53 5.14
N THR A 432 11.76 7.58 5.30
CA THR A 432 10.64 7.59 6.25
C THR A 432 9.30 8.01 5.63
N VAL A 433 9.31 8.65 4.45
CA VAL A 433 8.10 9.06 3.73
C VAL A 433 7.80 8.06 2.61
N HIS A 434 7.17 6.94 2.96
CA HIS A 434 6.72 5.92 2.02
C HIS A 434 5.53 5.13 2.57
N GLY A 435 4.77 4.45 1.71
CA GLY A 435 3.70 3.55 2.13
C GLY A 435 3.16 2.71 0.96
N PRO A 436 2.41 1.63 1.22
CA PRO A 436 1.94 0.74 0.18
C PRO A 436 0.71 1.30 -0.56
N ILE A 437 0.57 0.89 -1.81
CA ILE A 437 -0.63 1.06 -2.64
C ILE A 437 -1.14 -0.34 -2.98
N ILE A 438 -2.41 -0.62 -2.67
CA ILE A 438 -3.06 -1.88 -3.03
C ILE A 438 -4.09 -1.59 -4.13
N VAL A 439 -3.87 -2.17 -5.30
CA VAL A 439 -4.79 -2.06 -6.44
C VAL A 439 -5.54 -3.37 -6.58
N TYR A 440 -6.83 -3.38 -6.23
CA TYR A 440 -7.67 -4.56 -6.27
C TYR A 440 -8.13 -4.87 -7.71
N PRO A 441 -8.48 -6.15 -7.98
CA PRO A 441 -9.13 -6.53 -9.23
C PRO A 441 -10.32 -5.66 -9.54
N LYS A 442 -10.57 -5.42 -10.83
CA LYS A 442 -11.74 -4.66 -11.28
C LYS A 442 -13.01 -5.18 -10.60
N GLU A 443 -13.91 -4.29 -10.18
CA GLU A 443 -15.15 -4.69 -9.52
C GLU A 443 -15.90 -5.78 -10.31
N GLY A 444 -16.29 -6.85 -9.62
CA GLY A 444 -16.95 -8.01 -10.23
C GLY A 444 -16.00 -9.06 -10.81
N THR A 445 -14.69 -8.83 -10.77
CA THR A 445 -13.65 -9.83 -11.06
C THR A 445 -13.00 -10.34 -9.79
N SER A 446 -12.27 -11.45 -9.86
CA SER A 446 -11.56 -12.06 -8.75
C SER A 446 -10.07 -12.19 -9.07
N TYR A 447 -9.27 -12.41 -8.04
CA TYR A 447 -7.90 -12.88 -8.22
C TYR A 447 -7.85 -14.13 -9.14
N PRO A 448 -6.76 -14.34 -9.90
CA PRO A 448 -6.54 -15.55 -10.70
C PRO A 448 -6.14 -16.76 -9.84
N PHE A 449 -6.13 -16.61 -8.52
CA PHE A 449 -5.88 -17.63 -7.50
C PHE A 449 -7.00 -17.56 -6.45
N PRO A 450 -7.18 -18.61 -5.62
CA PRO A 450 -8.19 -18.60 -4.57
C PRO A 450 -8.07 -17.37 -3.67
N THR A 451 -9.21 -16.71 -3.39
CA THR A 451 -9.25 -15.52 -2.54
C THR A 451 -8.62 -15.85 -1.18
N PRO A 452 -7.59 -15.09 -0.75
CA PRO A 452 -6.94 -15.31 0.55
C PRO A 452 -7.91 -14.96 1.70
N ASP A 453 -7.71 -15.59 2.86
CA ASP A 453 -8.49 -15.29 4.07
C ASP A 453 -8.17 -13.89 4.62
N ALA A 454 -6.94 -13.40 4.42
CA ALA A 454 -6.52 -12.05 4.76
C ALA A 454 -5.34 -11.56 3.90
N GLU A 455 -5.16 -10.24 3.83
CA GLU A 455 -4.08 -9.59 3.10
C GLU A 455 -3.25 -8.71 4.04
N VAL A 456 -1.92 -8.80 3.95
CA VAL A 456 -1.00 -8.24 4.95
C VAL A 456 0.14 -7.51 4.26
N PRO A 457 0.24 -6.18 4.39
CA PRO A 457 1.41 -5.44 3.90
C PRO A 457 2.68 -5.81 4.68
N ILE A 458 3.76 -6.03 3.95
CA ILE A 458 5.11 -6.29 4.48
C ILE A 458 6.06 -5.27 3.84
N VAL A 459 6.33 -4.18 4.53
CA VAL A 459 7.21 -3.11 4.07
C VAL A 459 8.61 -3.34 4.64
N LEU A 460 9.56 -3.70 3.79
CA LEU A 460 10.96 -3.81 4.14
C LEU A 460 11.62 -2.44 4.02
N GLY A 461 12.43 -2.04 4.99
CA GLY A 461 13.06 -0.73 5.01
C GLY A 461 14.33 -0.67 5.84
N GLU A 462 14.88 0.53 5.99
CA GLU A 462 16.12 0.80 6.72
C GLU A 462 15.91 1.91 7.75
N TRP A 463 16.70 1.88 8.83
CA TRP A 463 16.68 2.85 9.91
C TRP A 463 18.08 3.34 10.24
N TRP A 464 18.25 4.66 10.32
CA TRP A 464 19.44 5.31 10.88
C TRP A 464 19.10 5.90 12.25
N LYS A 465 20.03 5.93 13.19
CA LYS A 465 19.91 6.70 14.44
C LYS A 465 20.06 8.20 14.18
N SER A 466 20.98 8.57 13.30
CA SER A 466 21.16 9.95 12.82
C SER A 466 19.97 10.43 11.99
N GLU A 467 19.80 11.73 11.83
CA GLU A 467 18.84 12.29 10.88
C GLU A 467 19.27 11.92 9.45
N VAL A 468 18.35 11.43 8.62
CA VAL A 468 18.69 10.96 7.27
C VAL A 468 19.20 12.10 6.39
N LYS A 469 18.71 13.33 6.64
CA LYS A 469 19.21 14.53 5.95
C LYS A 469 20.68 14.80 6.26
N ASP A 470 21.12 14.61 7.51
CA ASP A 470 22.54 14.75 7.88
C ASP A 470 23.41 13.69 7.20
N VAL A 471 22.92 12.45 7.11
CA VAL A 471 23.61 11.36 6.40
C VAL A 471 23.78 11.71 4.92
N TYR A 472 22.73 12.25 4.29
CA TYR A 472 22.74 12.72 2.92
C TYR A 472 23.69 13.91 2.70
N ASP A 473 23.65 14.91 3.57
CA ASP A 473 24.50 16.10 3.45
C ASP A 473 25.98 15.76 3.61
N GLN A 474 26.32 14.93 4.61
CA GLN A 474 27.69 14.44 4.79
C GLN A 474 28.16 13.61 3.59
N PHE A 475 27.28 12.77 3.04
CA PHE A 475 27.54 11.98 1.84
C PHE A 475 27.92 12.86 0.64
N LEU A 476 27.16 13.93 0.39
CA LEU A 476 27.44 14.87 -0.69
C LEU A 476 28.69 15.71 -0.42
N GLU A 477 28.87 16.22 0.80
CA GLU A 477 30.00 17.07 1.17
C GLU A 477 31.33 16.33 1.03
N THR A 478 31.43 15.14 1.62
CA THR A 478 32.68 14.36 1.66
C THR A 478 33.00 13.67 0.33
N GLY A 479 32.01 13.51 -0.56
CA GLY A 479 32.16 12.74 -1.78
C GLY A 479 32.41 11.24 -1.56
N GLY A 480 32.21 10.75 -0.33
CA GLY A 480 32.42 9.35 0.07
C GLY A 480 31.16 8.48 -0.09
N ALA A 481 31.25 7.25 0.39
CA ALA A 481 30.08 6.40 0.56
C ALA A 481 29.25 6.88 1.78
N PRO A 482 27.91 6.78 1.73
CA PRO A 482 27.07 7.15 2.85
C PRO A 482 27.25 6.18 4.02
N ASN A 483 26.96 6.64 5.25
CA ASN A 483 26.91 5.74 6.40
C ASN A 483 25.80 4.70 6.22
N ASN A 484 26.12 3.44 6.55
CA ASN A 484 25.14 2.35 6.54
C ASN A 484 24.02 2.61 7.54
N SER A 485 22.86 2.00 7.29
CA SER A 485 21.77 1.97 8.26
C SER A 485 22.20 1.26 9.54
N ASP A 486 21.61 1.67 10.66
CA ASP A 486 21.80 1.04 11.97
C ASP A 486 20.91 -0.19 12.14
N ALA A 487 19.83 -0.30 11.35
CA ALA A 487 18.97 -1.48 11.31
C ALA A 487 18.19 -1.61 10.00
N LEU A 488 18.00 -2.85 9.58
CA LEU A 488 16.94 -3.27 8.68
C LEU A 488 15.61 -3.32 9.44
N THR A 489 14.48 -3.14 8.76
CA THR A 489 13.15 -3.15 9.38
C THR A 489 12.11 -3.92 8.56
N ILE A 490 11.14 -4.52 9.24
CA ILE A 490 9.90 -5.05 8.67
C ILE A 490 8.75 -4.24 9.28
N ASN A 491 7.94 -3.59 8.44
CA ASN A 491 6.87 -2.66 8.85
C ASN A 491 7.36 -1.59 9.84
N GLY A 492 8.57 -1.06 9.60
CA GLY A 492 9.18 -0.03 10.44
C GLY A 492 9.71 -0.53 11.79
N GLN A 493 9.74 -1.84 12.03
CA GLN A 493 10.26 -2.46 13.26
C GLN A 493 11.53 -3.30 12.97
N PRO A 494 12.63 -3.13 13.71
CA PRO A 494 13.85 -3.90 13.50
C PRO A 494 13.72 -5.40 13.82
N GLY A 495 12.99 -5.72 14.88
CA GLY A 495 12.78 -7.10 15.33
C GLY A 495 13.62 -7.50 16.55
N ASP A 496 13.57 -8.79 16.90
CA ASP A 496 13.97 -9.30 18.22
C ASP A 496 15.48 -9.22 18.51
N PHE A 497 16.31 -9.18 17.47
CA PHE A 497 17.77 -9.21 17.61
C PHE A 497 18.41 -7.82 17.74
N TYR A 498 17.62 -6.76 17.63
CA TYR A 498 18.09 -5.40 17.84
C TYR A 498 17.82 -4.90 19.27
N PRO A 499 18.69 -4.03 19.81
CA PRO A 499 18.48 -3.45 21.14
C PRO A 499 17.16 -2.68 21.19
N CYS A 500 16.45 -2.77 22.31
CA CYS A 500 15.17 -2.09 22.56
C CYS A 500 14.10 -2.29 21.48
N SER A 501 14.07 -3.45 20.81
CA SER A 501 13.16 -3.70 19.67
C SER A 501 12.20 -4.89 19.86
N ASN A 502 12.56 -5.88 20.69
CA ASN A 502 11.79 -7.13 20.87
C ASN A 502 10.30 -6.92 21.23
N SER A 503 9.99 -5.98 22.14
CA SER A 503 8.60 -5.73 22.57
C SER A 503 7.69 -5.20 21.46
N GLU A 504 8.26 -4.59 20.42
CA GLU A 504 7.52 -3.97 19.31
C GLU A 504 7.68 -4.75 17.99
N THR A 505 8.37 -5.90 18.00
CA THR A 505 8.54 -6.76 16.82
C THR A 505 7.19 -7.03 16.17
N PHE A 506 7.11 -6.81 14.85
CA PHE A 506 5.89 -7.02 14.09
C PHE A 506 5.42 -8.47 14.22
N LYS A 507 4.13 -8.67 14.49
CA LYS A 507 3.48 -9.98 14.59
C LYS A 507 2.35 -10.09 13.58
N LEU A 508 2.42 -11.10 12.71
CA LEU A 508 1.34 -11.53 11.86
C LEU A 508 0.58 -12.65 12.58
N ASN A 509 -0.61 -12.34 13.07
CA ASN A 509 -1.50 -13.32 13.69
C ASN A 509 -2.19 -14.17 12.60
N VAL A 510 -2.12 -15.49 12.72
CA VAL A 510 -2.68 -16.44 11.76
C VAL A 510 -3.54 -17.50 12.45
N ASP A 511 -4.51 -18.02 11.70
CA ASP A 511 -5.34 -19.16 12.08
C ASP A 511 -4.90 -20.38 11.26
N HIS A 512 -4.82 -21.54 11.91
CA HIS A 512 -4.38 -22.77 11.26
C HIS A 512 -5.30 -23.15 10.08
N GLY A 513 -4.68 -23.55 8.97
CA GLY A 513 -5.35 -23.95 7.73
C GLY A 513 -5.84 -22.78 6.87
N LYS A 514 -5.54 -21.52 7.23
CA LYS A 514 -5.88 -20.33 6.44
C LYS A 514 -4.75 -19.88 5.51
N THR A 515 -5.10 -19.09 4.50
CA THR A 515 -4.16 -18.54 3.52
C THR A 515 -4.08 -17.02 3.64
N TYR A 516 -2.86 -16.49 3.72
CA TYR A 516 -2.57 -15.07 3.86
C TYR A 516 -1.81 -14.57 2.63
N LEU A 517 -2.26 -13.46 2.03
CA LEU A 517 -1.53 -12.79 0.97
C LEU A 517 -0.59 -11.74 1.56
N LEU A 518 0.71 -12.04 1.55
CA LEU A 518 1.77 -11.11 1.94
C LEU A 518 2.03 -10.15 0.77
N ARG A 519 1.75 -8.87 0.99
CA ARG A 519 1.92 -7.79 0.02
C ARG A 519 3.22 -7.06 0.30
N MET A 520 4.31 -7.56 -0.26
CA MET A 520 5.66 -7.12 0.05
C MET A 520 6.07 -5.90 -0.76
N VAL A 521 6.74 -4.97 -0.11
CA VAL A 521 7.36 -3.79 -0.72
C VAL A 521 8.79 -3.69 -0.20
N ASN A 522 9.79 -3.60 -1.08
CA ASN A 522 11.13 -3.22 -0.65
C ASN A 522 11.31 -1.69 -0.77
N ALA A 523 11.09 -1.00 0.34
CA ALA A 523 11.31 0.42 0.52
C ALA A 523 12.69 0.76 1.10
N ALA A 524 13.62 -0.21 1.18
CA ALA A 524 15.00 0.05 1.58
C ALA A 524 15.66 1.08 0.64
N MET A 525 16.60 1.85 1.17
CA MET A 525 17.30 2.89 0.42
C MET A 525 18.33 2.31 -0.52
N ASN A 526 19.05 1.29 -0.05
CA ASN A 526 20.38 0.99 -0.58
C ASN A 526 20.69 -0.52 -0.66
N LEU A 527 19.73 -1.40 -0.37
CA LEU A 527 19.93 -2.85 -0.21
C LEU A 527 18.86 -3.71 -0.89
N VAL A 528 19.30 -4.71 -1.66
CA VAL A 528 18.47 -5.85 -2.05
C VAL A 528 18.33 -6.77 -0.85
N LEU A 529 17.17 -7.38 -0.65
CA LEU A 529 16.89 -8.19 0.53
C LEU A 529 16.47 -9.61 0.13
N PHE A 530 17.07 -10.61 0.77
CA PHE A 530 16.48 -11.93 0.90
C PHE A 530 15.43 -11.91 2.00
N PHE A 531 14.32 -12.60 1.80
CA PHE A 531 13.22 -12.73 2.74
C PHE A 531 12.74 -14.19 2.83
N SER A 532 12.43 -14.67 4.02
CA SER A 532 11.90 -16.02 4.24
C SER A 532 11.06 -16.10 5.53
N VAL A 533 10.19 -17.11 5.61
CA VAL A 533 9.39 -17.43 6.79
C VAL A 533 9.68 -18.87 7.24
N SER A 534 10.02 -19.06 8.51
CA SER A 534 10.46 -20.35 9.02
C SER A 534 9.37 -21.41 8.84
N LYS A 535 9.73 -22.55 8.23
CA LYS A 535 8.85 -23.68 7.92
C LYS A 535 7.64 -23.36 7.01
N HIS A 536 7.60 -22.19 6.39
CA HIS A 536 6.51 -21.80 5.48
C HIS A 536 7.09 -21.47 4.11
N ASN A 537 6.66 -22.21 3.10
CA ASN A 537 6.97 -21.86 1.72
C ASN A 537 6.07 -20.70 1.28
N LEU A 538 6.59 -19.84 0.41
CA LEU A 538 5.91 -18.68 -0.12
C LEU A 538 5.58 -18.96 -1.59
N THR A 539 4.30 -18.85 -1.95
CA THR A 539 3.87 -18.99 -3.35
C THR A 539 3.69 -17.60 -3.96
N VAL A 540 4.66 -17.16 -4.75
CA VAL A 540 4.61 -15.86 -5.44
C VAL A 540 3.57 -15.93 -6.55
N VAL A 541 2.64 -14.97 -6.54
CA VAL A 541 1.51 -14.88 -7.46
C VAL A 541 1.43 -13.53 -8.19
N GLY A 542 2.27 -12.57 -7.82
CA GLY A 542 2.39 -11.31 -8.53
C GLY A 542 3.67 -10.56 -8.20
N VAL A 543 4.09 -9.73 -9.14
CA VAL A 543 5.25 -8.82 -9.01
C VAL A 543 4.89 -7.48 -9.65
N ASP A 544 5.25 -6.37 -9.01
CA ASP A 544 5.16 -5.02 -9.59
C ASP A 544 3.76 -4.66 -10.15
N SER A 545 2.68 -5.01 -9.43
CA SER A 545 1.26 -4.86 -9.82
C SER A 545 0.84 -5.62 -11.07
N THR A 546 1.43 -6.80 -11.31
CA THR A 546 1.05 -7.73 -12.36
C THR A 546 1.06 -9.16 -11.84
N TYR A 547 0.16 -9.99 -12.36
CA TYR A 547 0.13 -11.40 -11.98
C TYR A 547 1.26 -12.20 -12.62
N SER A 548 1.81 -13.13 -11.85
CA SER A 548 2.80 -14.10 -12.29
C SER A 548 2.22 -15.50 -12.30
N LYS A 549 2.82 -16.41 -13.08
CA LYS A 549 2.59 -17.84 -12.86
C LYS A 549 3.01 -18.19 -11.43
N PRO A 550 2.19 -18.93 -10.66
CA PRO A 550 2.51 -19.27 -9.30
C PRO A 550 3.86 -20.00 -9.19
N VAL A 551 4.75 -19.48 -8.34
CA VAL A 551 6.05 -20.11 -8.06
C VAL A 551 6.28 -20.20 -6.56
N THR A 552 6.37 -21.43 -6.06
CA THR A 552 6.60 -21.71 -4.64
C THR A 552 8.09 -21.75 -4.34
N ARG A 553 8.53 -20.98 -3.34
CA ARG A 553 9.93 -20.83 -2.93
C ARG A 553 10.06 -20.79 -1.41
N ASP A 554 11.22 -21.19 -0.91
CA ASP A 554 11.58 -21.09 0.51
C ASP A 554 12.05 -19.67 0.87
N TYR A 555 12.51 -18.91 -0.13
CA TYR A 555 12.96 -17.52 0.02
C TYR A 555 12.57 -16.68 -1.20
N ILE A 556 12.52 -15.37 -1.00
CA ILE A 556 12.31 -14.34 -2.02
C ILE A 556 13.54 -13.44 -2.05
N CYS A 557 13.99 -13.02 -3.23
CA CYS A 557 14.96 -11.95 -3.41
C CYS A 557 14.22 -10.73 -3.97
N ILE A 558 14.23 -9.60 -3.27
CA ILE A 558 13.47 -8.40 -3.64
C ILE A 558 14.37 -7.17 -3.60
N SER A 559 14.47 -6.42 -4.70
CA SER A 559 15.29 -5.22 -4.78
C SER A 559 14.48 -3.96 -4.45
N PRO A 560 15.11 -2.85 -4.01
CA PRO A 560 14.42 -1.58 -3.84
C PRO A 560 13.62 -1.20 -5.08
N GLY A 561 12.41 -0.69 -4.90
CA GLY A 561 11.47 -0.43 -5.99
C GLY A 561 10.49 -1.57 -6.25
N GLN A 562 10.91 -2.82 -6.06
CA GLN A 562 10.06 -3.96 -6.38
C GLN A 562 8.99 -4.22 -5.32
N THR A 563 7.88 -4.80 -5.77
CA THR A 563 6.84 -5.39 -4.93
C THR A 563 6.63 -6.86 -5.30
N VAL A 564 6.26 -7.67 -4.29
CA VAL A 564 5.98 -9.10 -4.47
C VAL A 564 4.71 -9.46 -3.71
N ASP A 565 3.76 -10.08 -4.39
CA ASP A 565 2.56 -10.65 -3.81
C ASP A 565 2.77 -12.16 -3.64
N ALA A 566 2.81 -12.64 -2.39
CA ALA A 566 3.10 -14.03 -2.06
C ALA A 566 2.08 -14.62 -1.08
N LEU A 567 1.55 -15.80 -1.40
CA LEU A 567 0.67 -16.55 -0.53
C LEU A 567 1.48 -17.33 0.51
N LEU A 568 1.11 -17.17 1.78
CA LEU A 568 1.55 -17.98 2.91
C LEU A 568 0.37 -18.84 3.37
N TYR A 569 0.56 -20.16 3.41
CA TYR A 569 -0.43 -21.10 3.92
C TYR A 569 -0.07 -21.50 5.34
N ALA A 570 -0.93 -21.18 6.32
CA ALA A 570 -0.68 -21.41 7.74
C ALA A 570 -0.93 -22.89 8.12
N ASN A 571 -0.05 -23.78 7.70
CA ASN A 571 -0.21 -25.25 7.82
C ASN A 571 0.75 -25.94 8.79
N GLN A 572 1.58 -25.18 9.48
CA GLN A 572 2.47 -25.70 10.50
C GLN A 572 1.73 -25.86 11.83
N GLU A 573 2.28 -26.71 12.71
CA GLU A 573 1.79 -26.85 14.10
C GLU A 573 1.65 -25.48 14.77
N PRO A 574 0.54 -25.19 15.47
CA PRO A 574 0.32 -23.88 16.08
C PRO A 574 1.46 -23.46 17.02
N ASN A 575 2.20 -22.42 16.60
CA ASN A 575 3.37 -21.90 17.30
C ASN A 575 3.79 -20.53 16.74
N ASP A 576 4.84 -19.92 17.31
CA ASP A 576 5.54 -18.79 16.71
C ASP A 576 6.61 -19.24 15.70
N TYR A 577 6.66 -18.58 14.54
CA TYR A 577 7.67 -18.77 13.50
C TYR A 577 8.29 -17.44 13.09
N TYR A 578 9.63 -17.37 12.93
CA TYR A 578 10.25 -16.13 12.46
C TYR A 578 10.01 -15.90 10.96
N MET A 579 9.65 -14.68 10.65
CA MET A 579 9.85 -14.03 9.35
C MET A 579 11.16 -13.24 9.44
N ALA A 580 12.04 -13.34 8.44
CA ALA A 580 13.33 -12.67 8.49
C ALA A 580 13.73 -12.08 7.14
N ALA A 581 14.44 -10.95 7.17
CA ALA A 581 15.01 -10.29 6.00
C ALA A 581 16.48 -9.91 6.22
N ARG A 582 17.34 -10.20 5.25
CA ARG A 582 18.78 -9.88 5.26
C ARG A 582 19.23 -9.34 3.91
N ALA A 583 20.24 -8.48 3.90
CA ALA A 583 20.86 -7.98 2.68
C ALA A 583 21.40 -9.08 1.74
N TYR A 584 21.19 -8.88 0.45
CA TYR A 584 21.96 -9.46 -0.65
C TYR A 584 22.90 -8.38 -1.20
N SER A 585 24.19 -8.70 -1.30
CA SER A 585 25.24 -7.84 -1.84
C SER A 585 26.33 -8.68 -2.50
N SER A 586 26.54 -8.45 -3.80
CA SER A 586 27.63 -9.07 -4.59
C SER A 586 28.91 -8.22 -4.63
N ALA A 587 28.89 -7.03 -4.04
CA ALA A 587 30.01 -6.10 -4.06
C ALA A 587 31.12 -6.57 -3.12
N VAL A 588 32.37 -6.53 -3.60
CA VAL A 588 33.55 -6.94 -2.82
C VAL A 588 34.16 -5.69 -2.17
N GLY A 589 34.42 -5.75 -0.86
CA GLY A 589 35.06 -4.64 -0.14
C GLY A 589 34.16 -3.41 0.09
N VAL A 590 32.86 -3.51 -0.17
CA VAL A 590 31.87 -2.46 0.10
C VAL A 590 31.12 -2.83 1.38
N SER A 591 31.11 -1.91 2.36
CA SER A 591 30.35 -2.12 3.60
C SER A 591 28.85 -1.94 3.36
N PHE A 592 28.05 -2.65 4.15
CA PHE A 592 26.58 -2.57 4.13
C PHE A 592 26.03 -2.98 5.51
N ASP A 593 24.75 -2.71 5.80
CA ASP A 593 24.09 -3.29 6.96
C ASP A 593 23.87 -4.80 6.74
N ASN A 594 24.70 -5.61 7.41
CA ASN A 594 24.67 -7.06 7.34
C ASN A 594 23.88 -7.72 8.50
N ALA A 595 23.12 -6.93 9.26
CA ALA A 595 22.23 -7.46 10.26
C ALA A 595 20.96 -8.06 9.61
N THR A 596 20.04 -8.55 10.43
CA THR A 596 18.85 -9.27 9.97
C THR A 596 17.61 -8.75 10.69
N ALA A 597 16.68 -8.20 9.93
CA ALA A 597 15.38 -7.79 10.46
C ALA A 597 14.50 -9.01 10.72
N THR A 598 13.69 -8.97 11.77
CA THR A 598 12.77 -10.05 12.11
C THR A 598 11.36 -9.59 12.44
N ALA A 599 10.41 -10.46 12.15
CA ALA A 599 9.01 -10.40 12.54
C ALA A 599 8.55 -11.82 12.93
N ARG A 600 7.36 -11.97 13.49
CA ARG A 600 6.81 -13.28 13.88
C ARG A 600 5.51 -13.58 13.15
N VAL A 601 5.34 -14.80 12.69
CA VAL A 601 4.03 -15.40 12.39
C VAL A 601 3.58 -16.08 13.68
N HIS A 602 2.47 -15.62 14.25
CA HIS A 602 1.92 -16.09 15.51
C HIS A 602 0.60 -16.82 15.25
N TYR A 603 0.55 -18.11 15.56
CA TYR A 603 -0.69 -18.87 15.48
C TYR A 603 -1.59 -18.57 16.67
N ASN A 604 -2.86 -18.23 16.41
CA ASN A 604 -3.82 -17.81 17.43
C ASN A 604 -4.27 -18.95 18.36
N GLU A 605 -4.10 -20.21 17.96
CA GLU A 605 -4.48 -21.34 18.81
C GLU A 605 -3.61 -21.43 20.07
N ASN A 606 -4.22 -21.84 21.19
CA ASN A 606 -3.50 -22.02 22.44
C ASN A 606 -2.42 -23.11 22.30
N HIS A 607 -1.17 -22.71 22.45
CA HIS A 607 -0.01 -23.59 22.44
C HIS A 607 0.89 -23.31 23.66
N ALA A 608 1.64 -24.33 24.08
CA ALA A 608 2.62 -24.16 25.15
C ALA A 608 3.71 -23.17 24.70
N PRO A 609 4.13 -22.22 25.54
CA PRO A 609 5.17 -21.26 25.17
C PRO A 609 6.48 -22.00 24.92
N ILE A 610 6.94 -22.00 23.67
CA ILE A 610 8.26 -22.51 23.30
C ILE A 610 9.31 -21.43 23.60
N SER A 611 10.47 -21.85 24.08
CA SER A 611 11.54 -20.94 24.54
C SER A 611 12.12 -20.04 23.43
N SER A 612 12.03 -20.46 22.17
CA SER A 612 12.44 -19.66 21.01
C SER A 612 11.75 -20.10 19.71
N PRO A 613 11.17 -19.17 18.92
CA PRO A 613 10.63 -19.46 17.59
C PRO A 613 11.72 -19.98 16.65
N SER A 614 11.37 -20.87 15.70
CA SER A 614 12.35 -21.35 14.72
C SER A 614 12.73 -20.26 13.73
N PHE A 615 14.01 -20.21 13.36
CA PHE A 615 14.55 -19.25 12.40
C PHE A 615 14.51 -19.80 10.96
N PRO A 616 14.19 -19.01 9.92
CA PRO A 616 14.23 -19.48 8.54
C PRO A 616 15.66 -19.65 8.01
N TYR A 617 15.81 -20.46 6.97
CA TYR A 617 17.01 -20.43 6.15
C TYR A 617 16.99 -19.19 5.26
N LEU A 618 18.07 -18.41 5.26
CA LEU A 618 18.31 -17.32 4.31
C LEU A 618 19.59 -17.63 3.52
N PRO A 619 19.58 -17.51 2.18
CA PRO A 619 20.80 -17.62 1.37
C PRO A 619 21.85 -16.61 1.80
N ASN A 620 23.13 -16.98 1.80
CA ASN A 620 24.24 -16.10 2.21
C ASN A 620 24.15 -14.74 1.50
N TYR A 621 24.59 -13.66 2.16
CA TYR A 621 24.46 -12.30 1.63
C TYR A 621 25.09 -12.14 0.23
N ASN A 622 26.13 -12.93 -0.09
CA ASN A 622 26.84 -12.90 -1.37
C ASN A 622 26.43 -14.02 -2.34
N ASP A 623 25.31 -14.72 -2.09
CA ASP A 623 24.85 -15.81 -2.93
C ASP A 623 24.10 -15.29 -4.18
N THR A 624 24.88 -14.82 -5.16
CA THR A 624 24.38 -14.32 -6.45
C THR A 624 23.59 -15.38 -7.21
N LYS A 625 23.97 -16.65 -7.08
CA LYS A 625 23.24 -17.74 -7.72
C LYS A 625 21.82 -17.81 -7.17
N SER A 626 21.66 -17.85 -5.85
CA SER A 626 20.34 -17.88 -5.22
C SER A 626 19.48 -16.67 -5.58
N ALA A 627 20.08 -15.47 -5.69
CA ALA A 627 19.38 -14.25 -6.11
C ALA A 627 18.84 -14.35 -7.54
N PHE A 628 19.69 -14.68 -8.52
CA PHE A 628 19.29 -14.71 -9.93
C PHE A 628 18.54 -16.00 -10.33
N ASP A 629 18.67 -17.09 -9.58
CA ASP A 629 17.80 -18.27 -9.70
C ASP A 629 16.35 -17.92 -9.32
N TYR A 630 16.15 -17.03 -8.33
CA TYR A 630 14.82 -16.50 -8.00
C TYR A 630 14.27 -15.64 -9.14
N TYR A 631 15.00 -14.60 -9.58
CA TYR A 631 14.56 -13.70 -10.65
C TYR A 631 14.30 -14.45 -11.97
N GLY A 632 15.17 -15.38 -12.34
CA GLY A 632 15.04 -16.20 -13.54
C GLY A 632 13.84 -17.15 -13.53
N SER A 633 13.22 -17.38 -12.37
CA SER A 633 12.05 -18.25 -12.22
C SER A 633 10.71 -17.55 -12.31
N ILE A 634 10.67 -16.22 -12.23
CA ILE A 634 9.43 -15.46 -12.39
C ILE A 634 9.02 -15.47 -13.86
N ARG A 635 7.73 -15.71 -14.11
CA ARG A 635 7.09 -15.71 -15.43
C ARG A 635 5.80 -14.92 -15.36
N GLY A 636 5.48 -14.17 -16.40
CA GLY A 636 4.21 -13.46 -16.50
C GLY A 636 3.03 -14.44 -16.63
N LEU A 637 1.82 -13.94 -16.40
CA LEU A 637 0.56 -14.69 -16.57
C LEU A 637 -0.27 -14.08 -17.73
N PRO A 638 -0.02 -14.46 -18.99
CA PRO A 638 -0.59 -13.82 -20.18
C PRO A 638 -2.12 -13.80 -20.24
N GLU A 639 -2.79 -14.68 -19.50
CA GLU A 639 -4.25 -14.79 -19.48
C GLU A 639 -4.94 -13.62 -18.74
N THR A 640 -4.19 -12.79 -18.01
CA THR A 640 -4.76 -11.80 -17.06
C THR A 640 -4.77 -10.34 -17.54
N TYR A 641 -4.01 -9.99 -18.57
CA TYR A 641 -3.98 -8.64 -19.14
C TYR A 641 -3.64 -8.71 -20.63
N PRO A 642 -3.82 -7.65 -21.44
CA PRO A 642 -3.37 -7.63 -22.83
C PRO A 642 -1.84 -7.81 -22.90
N TYR A 643 -1.45 -9.08 -22.99
CA TYR A 643 -0.08 -9.55 -22.90
C TYR A 643 0.56 -9.47 -24.29
N GLU A 644 1.06 -8.29 -24.64
CA GLU A 644 1.67 -8.02 -25.94
C GLU A 644 3.17 -7.76 -25.80
N VAL A 645 3.97 -8.83 -25.82
CA VAL A 645 5.44 -8.73 -25.88
C VAL A 645 5.84 -8.21 -27.27
N PRO A 646 6.51 -7.05 -27.38
CA PRO A 646 6.94 -6.55 -28.69
C PRO A 646 7.92 -7.50 -29.36
N ILE A 647 7.55 -8.03 -30.54
CA ILE A 647 8.43 -8.89 -31.35
C ILE A 647 9.26 -8.05 -32.33
N ASN A 648 8.61 -7.13 -33.04
CA ASN A 648 9.25 -6.24 -33.99
C ASN A 648 9.77 -4.99 -33.27
N ILE A 649 11.08 -4.90 -33.07
CA ILE A 649 11.72 -3.80 -32.36
C ILE A 649 12.10 -2.69 -33.34
N THR A 650 11.70 -1.45 -33.00
CA THR A 650 11.99 -0.25 -33.80
C THR A 650 13.18 0.54 -33.25
N THR A 651 13.48 0.39 -31.95
CA THR A 651 14.56 1.10 -31.28
C THR A 651 15.30 0.16 -30.34
N HIS A 652 16.60 -0.04 -30.58
CA HIS A 652 17.49 -0.74 -29.66
C HIS A 652 18.30 0.28 -28.85
N ILE A 653 18.45 0.01 -27.56
CA ILE A 653 19.26 0.79 -26.62
C ILE A 653 20.11 -0.18 -25.81
N VAL A 654 21.39 0.11 -25.64
CA VAL A 654 22.27 -0.56 -24.68
C VAL A 654 22.77 0.49 -23.71
N ASN A 655 22.49 0.30 -22.43
CA ASN A 655 22.86 1.20 -21.34
C ASN A 655 23.82 0.50 -20.39
N THR A 656 25.08 0.95 -20.37
CA THR A 656 26.02 0.52 -19.33
C THR A 656 25.73 1.23 -18.03
N LEU A 657 25.76 0.48 -16.92
CA LEU A 657 25.52 0.96 -15.57
C LEU A 657 26.82 0.88 -14.79
N SER A 658 27.27 2.02 -14.27
CA SER A 658 28.58 2.12 -13.65
C SER A 658 28.52 2.93 -12.37
N VAL A 659 29.15 2.40 -11.32
CA VAL A 659 29.72 3.25 -10.27
C VAL A 659 30.99 3.86 -10.83
N ASN A 660 31.22 5.12 -10.53
CA ASN A 660 32.25 5.96 -11.12
C ASN A 660 32.96 6.77 -10.04
N THR A 661 34.02 7.47 -10.45
CA THR A 661 34.72 8.45 -9.63
C THR A 661 34.90 9.75 -10.39
N LEU A 662 34.93 10.87 -9.67
CA LEU A 662 35.22 12.20 -10.19
C LEU A 662 36.42 12.77 -9.45
N PRO A 663 37.27 13.58 -10.11
CA PRO A 663 38.32 14.31 -9.41
C PRO A 663 37.77 15.10 -8.22
N CYS A 664 38.49 15.08 -7.11
CA CYS A 664 38.14 15.93 -5.97
C CYS A 664 38.39 17.41 -6.36
N PRO A 665 37.50 18.34 -5.97
CA PRO A 665 37.72 19.77 -6.21
C PRO A 665 39.03 20.27 -5.61
N GLU A 666 39.65 21.28 -6.24
CA GLU A 666 40.89 21.88 -5.73
C GLU A 666 40.68 22.48 -4.34
N GLY A 667 41.58 22.13 -3.40
CA GLY A 667 41.52 22.61 -2.01
C GLY A 667 40.59 21.82 -1.08
N GLU A 668 39.89 20.81 -1.59
CA GLU A 668 39.05 19.90 -0.79
C GLU A 668 39.74 18.54 -0.56
N THR A 669 39.23 17.78 0.41
CA THR A 669 39.63 16.38 0.65
C THR A 669 38.40 15.49 0.51
N CYS A 670 38.43 14.54 -0.42
CA CYS A 670 37.32 13.64 -0.69
C CYS A 670 37.59 12.24 -0.11
N LEU A 671 36.53 11.55 0.30
CA LEU A 671 36.59 10.24 0.95
C LEU A 671 36.33 9.06 0.00
N GLY A 672 36.18 9.30 -1.30
CA GLY A 672 36.09 8.25 -2.30
C GLY A 672 37.44 7.56 -2.56
N PRO A 673 37.45 6.51 -3.40
CA PRO A 673 38.65 5.74 -3.70
C PRO A 673 39.76 6.63 -4.25
N ASN A 674 41.01 6.42 -3.82
CA ASN A 674 42.16 7.24 -4.25
C ASN A 674 42.00 8.76 -4.02
N GLY A 675 41.21 9.16 -3.02
CA GLY A 675 40.95 10.57 -2.72
C GLY A 675 40.04 11.27 -3.75
N THR A 676 39.27 10.49 -4.52
CA THR A 676 38.30 10.99 -5.49
C THR A 676 36.92 11.17 -4.84
N ARG A 677 35.95 11.66 -5.61
CA ARG A 677 34.53 11.76 -5.25
C ARG A 677 33.75 10.65 -5.96
N PHE A 678 32.91 9.90 -5.26
CA PHE A 678 32.05 8.93 -5.92
C PHE A 678 31.06 9.62 -6.88
N ALA A 679 30.78 8.92 -7.96
CA ALA A 679 29.77 9.25 -8.95
C ALA A 679 29.15 7.95 -9.49
N SER A 680 28.20 8.08 -10.39
CA SER A 680 27.66 6.97 -11.13
C SER A 680 27.07 7.47 -12.45
N SER A 681 26.88 6.56 -13.40
CA SER A 681 26.45 6.96 -14.73
C SER A 681 25.64 5.89 -15.44
N MET A 682 24.85 6.35 -16.41
CA MET A 682 24.29 5.53 -17.48
C MET A 682 24.97 5.92 -18.80
N ASN A 683 25.54 4.96 -19.52
CA ASN A 683 26.33 5.21 -20.75
C ASN A 683 27.40 6.32 -20.60
N ASN A 684 28.10 6.31 -19.46
CA ASN A 684 29.15 7.28 -19.12
C ASN A 684 28.68 8.74 -18.99
N ILE A 685 27.37 8.96 -18.83
CA ILE A 685 26.78 10.25 -18.45
C ILE A 685 26.34 10.17 -16.99
N SER A 686 26.97 10.96 -16.13
CA SER A 686 26.54 11.20 -14.75
C SER A 686 25.57 12.38 -14.79
N PHE A 687 24.29 12.12 -14.52
CA PHE A 687 23.26 13.13 -14.65
C PHE A 687 23.40 14.22 -13.59
N GLU A 688 23.02 15.44 -13.98
CA GLU A 688 22.89 16.57 -13.05
C GLU A 688 21.46 17.09 -13.16
N ALA A 689 20.73 17.10 -12.04
CA ALA A 689 19.39 17.64 -12.00
C ALA A 689 19.40 19.15 -12.35
N PRO A 690 18.49 19.61 -13.21
CA PRO A 690 18.38 21.04 -13.53
C PRO A 690 17.67 21.81 -12.40
N SER A 691 17.66 23.14 -12.49
CA SER A 691 16.91 24.02 -11.57
C SER A 691 15.46 24.28 -11.99
N ILE A 692 15.13 24.08 -13.27
CA ILE A 692 13.78 24.10 -13.82
C ILE A 692 13.45 22.67 -14.20
N ASP A 693 12.26 22.17 -13.86
CA ASP A 693 11.94 20.78 -14.16
C ASP A 693 11.85 20.50 -15.67
N ILE A 694 12.29 19.29 -16.06
CA ILE A 694 12.42 18.92 -17.48
C ILE A 694 11.06 18.91 -18.20
N LEU A 695 9.98 18.56 -17.50
CA LEU A 695 8.63 18.53 -18.05
C LEU A 695 8.14 19.95 -18.37
N GLU A 696 8.30 20.90 -17.46
CA GLU A 696 8.01 22.31 -17.69
C GLU A 696 8.84 22.85 -18.87
N ALA A 697 10.15 22.58 -18.86
CA ALA A 697 11.05 23.01 -19.93
C ALA A 697 10.69 22.40 -21.29
N TYR A 698 10.28 21.13 -21.31
CA TYR A 698 9.81 20.46 -22.52
C TYR A 698 8.51 21.07 -23.04
N TYR A 699 7.52 21.26 -22.15
CA TYR A 699 6.18 21.73 -22.50
C TYR A 699 6.20 23.18 -23.00
N TYR A 700 6.95 24.07 -22.35
CA TYR A 700 7.06 25.48 -22.74
C TYR A 700 8.26 25.79 -23.66
N HIS A 701 8.99 24.76 -24.08
CA HIS A 701 10.15 24.88 -24.98
C HIS A 701 11.26 25.81 -24.43
N ILE A 702 11.51 25.75 -23.13
CA ILE A 702 12.56 26.52 -22.45
C ILE A 702 13.93 25.98 -22.86
N LYS A 703 14.80 26.85 -23.36
CA LYS A 703 16.14 26.49 -23.82
C LYS A 703 17.14 26.45 -22.66
N GLY A 704 18.15 25.59 -22.76
CA GLY A 704 19.28 25.55 -21.81
C GLY A 704 19.06 24.72 -20.54
N VAL A 705 17.88 24.10 -20.36
CA VAL A 705 17.57 23.27 -19.18
C VAL A 705 18.14 21.85 -19.31
N TYR A 706 17.95 21.23 -20.48
CA TYR A 706 18.45 19.88 -20.75
C TYR A 706 19.00 19.79 -22.18
N GLN A 707 19.85 18.78 -22.41
CA GLN A 707 20.39 18.46 -23.72
C GLN A 707 19.73 17.21 -24.29
N LYS A 708 19.26 17.31 -25.55
CA LYS A 708 18.83 16.13 -26.30
C LYS A 708 20.07 15.30 -26.69
N GLY A 709 19.91 13.99 -26.77
CA GLY A 709 20.99 13.10 -27.25
C GLY A 709 21.73 12.38 -26.14
N PHE A 710 20.99 11.90 -25.13
CA PHE A 710 21.48 10.78 -24.33
C PHE A 710 21.85 9.61 -25.28
N PRO A 711 23.05 9.04 -25.17
CA PRO A 711 23.54 8.05 -26.13
C PRO A 711 22.74 6.74 -26.02
N LYS A 712 22.29 6.22 -27.16
CA LYS A 712 21.55 4.93 -27.22
C LYS A 712 22.44 3.72 -27.00
N PHE A 713 23.75 3.87 -27.16
CA PHE A 713 24.75 2.81 -27.00
C PHE A 713 25.92 3.39 -26.20
N PRO A 714 26.67 2.56 -25.47
CA PRO A 714 27.81 3.04 -24.71
C PRO A 714 28.82 3.75 -25.64
N PRO A 715 29.27 4.97 -25.29
CA PRO A 715 30.20 5.72 -26.13
C PRO A 715 31.59 5.06 -26.21
N PHE A 716 31.91 4.19 -25.25
CA PHE A 716 33.13 3.42 -25.20
C PHE A 716 32.78 1.95 -24.99
N VAL A 717 33.22 1.09 -25.90
CA VAL A 717 33.04 -0.35 -25.79
C VAL A 717 34.31 -0.96 -25.24
N PHE A 718 34.20 -1.68 -24.13
CA PHE A 718 35.27 -2.43 -23.48
C PHE A 718 34.69 -3.73 -22.92
N ASP A 719 35.53 -4.58 -22.34
CA ASP A 719 35.03 -5.73 -21.57
C ASP A 719 34.43 -5.22 -20.25
N PHE A 720 33.14 -4.94 -20.25
CA PHE A 720 32.43 -4.32 -19.13
C PHE A 720 32.54 -5.11 -17.83
N THR A 721 32.69 -6.43 -17.95
CA THR A 721 32.71 -7.38 -16.83
C THR A 721 34.10 -7.85 -16.44
N ALA A 722 35.17 -7.32 -17.05
CA ALA A 722 36.54 -7.67 -16.71
C ALA A 722 36.84 -7.40 -15.23
N GLU A 723 37.62 -8.29 -14.60
CA GLU A 723 38.01 -8.16 -13.20
C GLU A 723 38.83 -6.88 -12.94
N TYR A 724 39.70 -6.53 -13.89
CA TYR A 724 40.57 -5.36 -13.81
C TYR A 724 40.24 -4.39 -14.96
N LEU A 725 39.79 -3.19 -14.59
CA LEU A 725 39.46 -2.12 -15.54
C LEU A 725 40.41 -0.93 -15.36
N PRO A 726 40.85 -0.27 -16.45
CA PRO A 726 41.66 0.94 -16.35
C PRO A 726 40.93 2.09 -15.65
N LEU A 727 41.62 2.77 -14.72
CA LEU A 727 41.07 3.92 -13.96
C LEU A 727 40.53 5.05 -14.85
N VAL A 728 41.06 5.21 -16.07
CA VAL A 728 40.57 6.22 -17.02
C VAL A 728 39.12 6.01 -17.44
N LEU A 729 38.59 4.78 -17.33
CA LEU A 729 37.20 4.46 -17.61
C LEU A 729 36.26 4.82 -16.46
N GLU A 730 36.78 5.12 -15.27
CA GLU A 730 35.97 5.43 -14.10
C GLU A 730 35.40 6.86 -14.13
N ILE A 731 35.96 7.77 -14.93
CA ILE A 731 35.57 9.18 -14.95
C ILE A 731 34.45 9.42 -15.96
N PRO A 732 33.22 9.74 -15.51
CA PRO A 732 32.10 9.98 -16.38
C PRO A 732 32.05 11.44 -16.84
N LYS A 733 31.26 11.69 -17.89
CA LYS A 733 30.90 13.06 -18.27
C LYS A 733 29.66 13.48 -17.50
N LYS A 734 29.70 14.63 -16.86
CA LYS A 734 28.52 15.21 -16.24
C LYS A 734 27.57 15.80 -17.26
N GLY A 735 26.27 15.74 -17.01
CA GLY A 735 25.29 16.61 -17.67
C GLY A 735 23.86 16.08 -17.73
N THR A 736 22.93 17.00 -17.91
CA THR A 736 21.48 16.74 -18.00
C THR A 736 21.08 16.29 -19.41
N LYS A 737 21.25 15.00 -19.72
CA LYS A 737 20.92 14.44 -21.04
C LYS A 737 19.66 13.60 -21.05
N VAL A 738 18.81 13.83 -22.05
CA VAL A 738 17.54 13.11 -22.25
C VAL A 738 17.54 12.30 -23.55
N ALA A 739 16.85 11.16 -23.55
CA ALA A 739 16.55 10.40 -24.75
C ALA A 739 15.14 10.73 -25.24
N VAL A 740 15.03 11.20 -26.48
CA VAL A 740 13.72 11.49 -27.10
C VAL A 740 13.26 10.25 -27.87
N ILE A 741 12.10 9.72 -27.50
CA ILE A 741 11.50 8.51 -28.06
C ILE A 741 10.22 8.89 -28.81
N LYS A 742 10.04 8.36 -30.02
CA LYS A 742 8.82 8.59 -30.80
C LYS A 742 7.66 7.81 -30.18
N TYR A 743 6.48 8.43 -30.06
CA TYR A 743 5.26 7.74 -29.66
C TYR A 743 5.06 6.45 -30.49
N GLY A 744 4.64 5.37 -29.83
CA GLY A 744 4.36 4.08 -30.45
C GLY A 744 5.59 3.22 -30.76
N SER A 745 6.81 3.74 -30.57
CA SER A 745 8.05 2.97 -30.77
C SER A 745 8.06 1.73 -29.86
N THR A 746 8.41 0.59 -30.43
CA THR A 746 8.75 -0.63 -29.67
C THR A 746 10.24 -0.62 -29.36
N LEU A 747 10.57 -0.67 -28.07
CA LEU A 747 11.93 -0.59 -27.57
C LEU A 747 12.42 -1.97 -27.12
N GLU A 748 13.69 -2.22 -27.38
CA GLU A 748 14.50 -3.19 -26.63
C GLU A 748 15.61 -2.43 -25.93
N ILE A 749 15.68 -2.56 -24.61
CA ILE A 749 16.72 -1.94 -23.80
C ILE A 749 17.49 -3.04 -23.12
N VAL A 750 18.81 -3.04 -23.31
CA VAL A 750 19.72 -3.92 -22.59
C VAL A 750 20.47 -3.08 -21.58
N PHE A 751 20.29 -3.39 -20.30
CA PHE A 751 21.15 -2.86 -19.25
C PHE A 751 22.34 -3.78 -19.06
N GLN A 752 23.54 -3.23 -19.15
CA GLN A 752 24.80 -3.92 -18.96
C GLN A 752 25.44 -3.42 -17.66
N GLY A 753 25.52 -4.28 -16.65
CA GLY A 753 26.33 -4.01 -15.46
C GLY A 753 27.81 -3.96 -15.82
N THR A 754 28.54 -3.05 -15.17
CA THR A 754 29.98 -2.93 -15.31
C THR A 754 30.69 -3.22 -14.00
N ASN A 755 31.96 -3.61 -14.10
CA ASN A 755 32.81 -3.85 -12.96
C ASN A 755 33.63 -2.62 -12.51
N LEU A 756 33.24 -1.41 -12.94
CA LEU A 756 33.97 -0.19 -12.59
C LEU A 756 33.90 0.11 -11.09
N VAL A 757 35.03 0.60 -10.56
CA VAL A 757 35.25 0.86 -9.13
C VAL A 757 35.11 -0.41 -8.29
N ALA A 758 33.95 -0.66 -7.69
CA ALA A 758 33.68 -1.88 -6.94
C ALA A 758 32.76 -2.85 -7.70
N GLY A 759 31.99 -2.34 -8.67
CA GLY A 759 30.87 -3.04 -9.31
C GLY A 759 29.78 -3.50 -8.32
N ILE A 760 28.52 -3.26 -8.63
CA ILE A 760 27.40 -3.76 -7.82
C ILE A 760 26.17 -4.04 -8.70
N ASP A 761 25.23 -4.83 -8.20
CA ASP A 761 23.94 -5.01 -8.85
C ASP A 761 23.12 -3.71 -8.79
N HIS A 762 22.29 -3.46 -9.80
CA HIS A 762 21.55 -2.20 -9.93
C HIS A 762 20.06 -2.44 -10.18
N PRO A 763 19.16 -2.12 -9.23
CA PRO A 763 17.72 -2.11 -9.51
C PRO A 763 17.39 -0.91 -10.40
N ILE A 764 17.10 -1.12 -11.68
CA ILE A 764 16.72 -0.03 -12.58
C ILE A 764 15.20 0.05 -12.66
N HIS A 765 14.68 1.24 -12.38
CA HIS A 765 13.27 1.59 -12.44
C HIS A 765 13.01 2.55 -13.62
N ILE A 766 11.86 2.38 -14.30
CA ILE A 766 11.39 3.29 -15.35
C ILE A 766 9.99 3.78 -14.99
N HIS A 767 9.83 5.08 -14.85
CA HIS A 767 8.55 5.73 -14.58
C HIS A 767 7.60 5.66 -15.79
N GLY A 768 6.30 5.80 -15.53
CA GLY A 768 5.28 5.92 -16.57
C GLY A 768 5.02 4.68 -17.42
N THR A 769 5.71 3.57 -17.14
CA THR A 769 5.59 2.33 -17.89
C THR A 769 5.95 1.10 -17.05
N SER A 770 5.51 -0.05 -17.53
CA SER A 770 6.07 -1.35 -17.15
C SER A 770 6.64 -2.00 -18.41
N PHE A 771 7.55 -2.94 -18.25
CA PHE A 771 8.29 -3.57 -19.33
C PHE A 771 8.38 -5.09 -19.14
N TYR A 772 8.46 -5.81 -20.25
CA TYR A 772 8.69 -7.25 -20.25
C TYR A 772 10.18 -7.51 -20.06
N VAL A 773 10.57 -8.25 -19.03
CA VAL A 773 11.97 -8.68 -18.88
C VAL A 773 12.17 -9.98 -19.65
N VAL A 774 12.79 -9.86 -20.83
CA VAL A 774 12.89 -10.94 -21.80
C VAL A 774 14.14 -11.80 -21.62
N GLY A 775 15.13 -11.35 -20.87
CA GLY A 775 16.32 -12.15 -20.61
C GLY A 775 17.24 -11.56 -19.54
N TYR A 776 18.06 -12.44 -18.99
CA TYR A 776 19.18 -12.15 -18.10
C TYR A 776 20.39 -12.95 -18.57
N GLY A 777 21.58 -12.42 -18.32
CA GLY A 777 22.82 -13.16 -18.50
C GLY A 777 23.95 -12.60 -17.66
N PHE A 778 25.02 -13.39 -17.55
CA PHE A 778 26.29 -12.96 -16.96
C PHE A 778 27.32 -12.74 -18.06
N GLY A 779 28.30 -11.86 -17.80
CA GLY A 779 29.26 -11.38 -18.78
C GLY A 779 28.73 -10.20 -19.62
N ASN A 780 29.40 -9.92 -20.73
CA ASN A 780 28.98 -8.91 -21.67
C ASN A 780 27.86 -9.42 -22.56
N PHE A 781 26.83 -8.61 -22.77
CA PHE A 781 25.74 -8.91 -23.70
C PHE A 781 26.25 -9.09 -25.13
N ASP A 782 25.88 -10.22 -25.75
CA ASP A 782 26.12 -10.53 -27.14
C ASP A 782 24.82 -10.42 -27.94
N LYS A 783 24.71 -9.35 -28.73
CA LYS A 783 23.55 -9.05 -29.58
C LYS A 783 23.21 -10.13 -30.62
N HIS A 784 24.12 -11.04 -30.92
CA HIS A 784 23.92 -12.12 -31.90
C HIS A 784 23.57 -13.45 -31.26
N LYS A 785 23.85 -13.63 -29.97
CA LYS A 785 23.68 -14.90 -29.25
C LYS A 785 22.58 -14.82 -28.21
N ASP A 786 22.60 -13.81 -27.35
CA ASP A 786 21.72 -13.73 -26.19
C ASP A 786 20.24 -13.57 -26.55
N PRO A 787 19.85 -12.77 -27.58
CA PRO A 787 18.46 -12.69 -28.02
C PRO A 787 17.84 -14.03 -28.46
N LEU A 788 18.65 -15.02 -28.84
CA LEU A 788 18.17 -16.36 -29.21
C LEU A 788 17.57 -17.14 -28.02
N THR A 789 17.90 -16.72 -26.80
CA THR A 789 17.44 -17.33 -25.54
C THR A 789 16.37 -16.52 -24.84
N TYR A 790 15.92 -15.40 -25.44
CA TYR A 790 14.90 -14.56 -24.84
C TYR A 790 13.60 -15.32 -24.62
N ASN A 791 13.01 -15.10 -23.46
CA ASN A 791 11.63 -15.44 -23.21
C ASN A 791 10.73 -14.40 -23.89
N LEU A 792 10.14 -14.78 -25.02
CA LEU A 792 9.16 -13.97 -25.75
C LEU A 792 7.73 -14.53 -25.63
N ILE A 793 7.53 -15.54 -24.78
CA ILE A 793 6.24 -16.22 -24.59
C ILE A 793 5.57 -15.68 -23.32
N ASP A 794 6.27 -15.73 -22.19
CA ASP A 794 5.75 -15.33 -20.89
C ASP A 794 6.79 -14.57 -20.00
N PRO A 795 7.57 -13.60 -20.54
CA PRO A 795 8.41 -12.73 -19.70
C PRO A 795 7.63 -11.98 -18.59
N PRO A 796 8.14 -11.88 -17.35
CA PRO A 796 7.46 -11.08 -16.33
C PRO A 796 7.36 -9.61 -16.76
N PHE A 797 6.22 -8.98 -16.46
CA PHE A 797 5.94 -7.58 -16.78
C PHE A 797 6.11 -6.73 -15.53
N MET A 798 7.22 -6.01 -15.43
CA MET A 798 7.65 -5.37 -14.18
C MET A 798 7.90 -3.88 -14.39
N ASN A 799 8.09 -3.12 -13.32
CA ASN A 799 8.50 -1.72 -13.38
C ASN A 799 9.95 -1.52 -12.90
N THR A 800 10.51 -2.49 -12.18
CA THR A 800 11.90 -2.46 -11.67
C THR A 800 12.61 -3.78 -11.97
N VAL A 801 13.83 -3.70 -12.52
CA VAL A 801 14.66 -4.85 -12.88
C VAL A 801 16.00 -4.81 -12.16
N LEU A 802 16.37 -5.87 -11.45
CA LEU A 802 17.71 -5.98 -10.87
C LEU A 802 18.72 -6.41 -11.94
N VAL A 803 19.64 -5.54 -12.30
CA VAL A 803 20.70 -5.80 -13.28
C VAL A 803 21.93 -6.35 -12.55
N PRO A 804 22.47 -7.53 -12.95
CA PRO A 804 23.65 -8.08 -12.32
C PRO A 804 24.90 -7.22 -12.56
N ARG A 805 25.75 -7.06 -11.53
CA ARG A 805 27.06 -6.38 -11.61
C ARG A 805 27.88 -6.84 -12.81
N LEU A 806 28.06 -8.16 -12.92
CA LEU A 806 28.87 -8.81 -13.95
C LEU A 806 27.97 -9.45 -15.00
N GLY A 807 26.97 -8.71 -15.49
CA GLY A 807 26.00 -9.27 -16.40
C GLY A 807 25.07 -8.24 -17.03
N TRP A 808 23.95 -8.72 -17.57
CA TRP A 808 22.99 -7.90 -18.27
C TRP A 808 21.54 -8.35 -18.02
N ALA A 809 20.62 -7.42 -18.23
CA ALA A 809 19.18 -7.68 -18.29
C ALA A 809 18.59 -6.99 -19.52
N ALA A 810 17.77 -7.71 -20.28
CA ALA A 810 17.12 -7.19 -21.48
C ALA A 810 15.62 -7.04 -21.25
N LEU A 811 15.07 -5.90 -21.65
CA LEU A 811 13.66 -5.59 -21.53
C LEU A 811 13.05 -5.10 -22.84
N ARG A 812 11.75 -5.26 -22.99
CA ARG A 812 10.96 -4.78 -24.13
C ARG A 812 9.67 -4.13 -23.70
N TYR A 813 9.30 -3.03 -24.35
CA TYR A 813 7.98 -2.40 -24.17
C TYR A 813 7.66 -1.46 -25.34
N ARG A 814 6.42 -0.98 -25.40
CA ARG A 814 5.97 0.04 -26.36
C ARG A 814 5.87 1.40 -25.65
N ALA A 815 6.55 2.42 -26.19
CA ALA A 815 6.45 3.79 -25.69
C ALA A 815 5.14 4.45 -26.16
N ALA A 816 4.02 4.09 -25.53
CA ALA A 816 2.68 4.58 -25.84
C ALA A 816 2.13 5.58 -24.80
N ASN A 817 3.00 6.16 -23.98
CA ASN A 817 2.63 7.12 -22.94
C ASN A 817 3.39 8.44 -23.14
N PRO A 818 2.78 9.47 -23.77
CA PRO A 818 3.43 10.74 -24.05
C PRO A 818 3.72 11.51 -22.76
N GLY A 819 4.93 12.03 -22.64
CA GLY A 819 5.37 12.70 -21.42
C GLY A 819 6.87 12.65 -21.21
N VAL A 820 7.27 13.06 -20.00
CA VAL A 820 8.65 13.03 -19.53
C VAL A 820 8.71 12.01 -18.40
N TRP A 821 9.50 10.96 -18.59
CA TRP A 821 9.54 9.80 -17.72
C TRP A 821 10.96 9.53 -17.24
N PHE A 822 11.11 9.40 -15.92
CA PHE A 822 12.39 9.19 -15.29
C PHE A 822 12.84 7.73 -15.40
N MET A 823 14.13 7.49 -15.60
CA MET A 823 14.75 6.17 -15.56
C MET A 823 15.99 6.24 -14.70
N HIS A 824 16.04 5.48 -13.62
CA HIS A 824 17.12 5.60 -12.64
C HIS A 824 17.39 4.31 -11.89
N CYS A 825 18.55 4.24 -11.23
CA CYS A 825 18.81 3.22 -10.23
C CYS A 825 18.01 3.52 -8.95
N HIS A 826 17.38 2.51 -8.39
CA HIS A 826 16.57 2.61 -7.17
C HIS A 826 17.40 2.43 -5.88
N PHE A 827 18.73 2.49 -5.99
CA PHE A 827 19.59 2.79 -4.86
C PHE A 827 19.80 4.30 -4.79
N ASP A 828 19.37 4.94 -3.70
CA ASP A 828 19.34 6.40 -3.63
C ASP A 828 20.73 7.03 -3.65
N ARG A 829 21.75 6.33 -3.18
CA ARG A 829 23.13 6.79 -3.34
C ARG A 829 23.55 6.85 -4.82
N HIS A 830 23.10 5.90 -5.64
CA HIS A 830 23.39 5.91 -7.08
C HIS A 830 22.55 6.97 -7.81
N LEU A 831 21.31 7.17 -7.39
CA LEU A 831 20.49 8.28 -7.86
C LEU A 831 21.20 9.62 -7.62
N SER A 832 21.59 9.90 -6.37
CA SER A 832 22.30 11.13 -6.00
C SER A 832 23.68 11.27 -6.66
N TRP A 833 24.30 10.15 -7.07
CA TRP A 833 25.55 10.13 -7.82
C TRP A 833 25.36 10.27 -9.35
N GLY A 834 24.13 10.29 -9.86
CA GLY A 834 23.81 10.55 -11.26
C GLY A 834 23.54 9.32 -12.15
N MET A 835 23.22 8.15 -11.59
CA MET A 835 22.79 6.96 -12.35
C MET A 835 21.33 7.09 -12.77
N GLU A 836 21.08 8.02 -13.67
CA GLU A 836 19.75 8.36 -14.13
C GLU A 836 19.77 8.97 -15.54
N THR A 837 18.62 8.93 -16.20
CA THR A 837 18.35 9.67 -17.41
C THR A 837 16.83 9.84 -17.54
N VAL A 838 16.40 10.53 -18.59
CA VAL A 838 15.00 10.87 -18.82
C VAL A 838 14.59 10.49 -20.24
N PHE A 839 13.46 9.80 -20.34
CA PHE A 839 12.80 9.53 -21.60
C PHE A 839 11.71 10.55 -21.85
N ILE A 840 11.87 11.32 -22.93
CA ILE A 840 10.81 12.18 -23.45
C ILE A 840 10.09 11.40 -24.54
N VAL A 841 8.91 10.87 -24.23
CA VAL A 841 8.03 10.26 -25.22
C VAL A 841 7.21 11.37 -25.86
N THR A 842 7.46 11.59 -27.15
CA THR A 842 6.76 12.61 -27.94
C THR A 842 5.25 12.34 -28.05
N ASN A 843 4.49 13.34 -28.48
CA ASN A 843 3.08 13.17 -28.80
C ASN A 843 2.88 12.29 -30.04
N GLY A 844 1.80 11.51 -30.05
CA GLY A 844 1.27 10.87 -31.25
C GLY A 844 0.37 11.78 -32.07
N GLU A 845 -0.34 11.20 -33.04
CA GLU A 845 -1.23 11.92 -33.96
C GLU A 845 -2.62 12.14 -33.31
N GLY A 846 -3.11 11.14 -32.59
CA GLY A 846 -4.42 11.13 -31.93
C GLY A 846 -4.53 12.16 -30.79
N SER A 847 -5.76 12.59 -30.49
CA SER A 847 -6.03 13.49 -29.36
C SER A 847 -5.76 12.85 -27.99
N ASP A 848 -5.91 11.53 -27.92
CA ASP A 848 -5.60 10.67 -26.79
C ASP A 848 -4.13 10.22 -26.78
N GLU A 849 -3.32 10.64 -27.74
CA GLU A 849 -1.87 10.35 -27.82
C GLU A 849 -1.03 11.60 -27.48
N LYS A 850 -1.66 12.64 -26.94
CA LYS A 850 -1.05 13.93 -26.62
C LYS A 850 -0.96 14.15 -25.12
N LEU A 851 0.15 14.75 -24.70
CA LEU A 851 0.37 15.31 -23.36
C LEU A 851 -0.63 16.45 -23.12
N PRO A 852 -1.51 16.35 -22.09
CA PRO A 852 -2.40 17.42 -21.67
C PRO A 852 -1.64 18.60 -21.03
N PRO A 853 -2.28 19.78 -20.93
CA PRO A 853 -1.69 20.93 -20.27
C PRO A 853 -1.43 20.66 -18.77
N PRO A 854 -0.48 21.40 -18.16
CA PRO A 854 -0.20 21.31 -16.73
C PRO A 854 -1.43 21.68 -15.89
N PRO A 855 -1.60 21.08 -14.71
CA PRO A 855 -2.49 21.59 -13.67
C PRO A 855 -2.20 23.07 -13.34
N PRO A 856 -3.22 23.89 -13.03
CA PRO A 856 -3.01 25.31 -12.72
C PRO A 856 -2.29 25.55 -11.38
N ASP A 857 -2.22 24.54 -10.52
CA ASP A 857 -1.62 24.56 -9.19
C ASP A 857 -0.26 23.83 -9.13
N MET A 858 0.43 23.66 -10.27
CA MET A 858 1.78 23.10 -10.30
C MET A 858 2.72 23.91 -9.38
N PRO A 859 3.57 23.24 -8.57
CA PRO A 859 4.56 23.95 -7.75
C PRO A 859 5.53 24.73 -8.65
N PRO A 860 5.74 26.03 -8.40
CA PRO A 860 6.64 26.83 -9.21
C PRO A 860 8.11 26.52 -8.91
N CYS A 861 8.91 26.49 -9.98
CA CYS A 861 10.34 26.77 -9.94
C CYS A 861 10.53 28.29 -9.73
#